data_AF-A0A8T1RBQ0-F1
#
_entry.id   AF-A0A8T1RBQ0-F1
#
_cell.length_a   1.000
_cell.length_b   1.000
_cell.length_c   1.000
_cell.angle_alpha   90.00
_cell.angle_beta   90.00
_cell.angle_gamma   90.00
#
_symmetry.space_group_name_H-M   'P 1'
#
loop_
_entity.id
_entity.type
_entity.pdbx_description
1 polymer ?
#
loop_
_entity_poly.entity_id
_entity_poly.type
_entity_poly.pdbx_seq_one_letter_code
_entity_poly.pdbx_strand_id
1 'polypeptide(L)'
;MGDVSDHAAGDRKVPKLPIEGKRNILITSALPYVNNVPHLGNIIGSVLSADVFARYCRLRGYNAIYMCGTDEYGTATETKAMEENSTPKEICDKYHVIHKEVYEWFNISFDKFGRTSAPQQTEVCQAIFKKLLENNWLSENTMQQLYCDTCKRFLADRLVEGTCPKEGCDYKSARGDQCEKCSKLLNPTELKDPRCKVCQKTPRIRDTNHLFLELPLLKDKLEEYINKMSVAGSWSQNAIQATYAWLKEGLKSRCITRDLKWGVPVPHERYSDKVFYVWFDAPIGYVSITSCYTPDWEKWWKNPENVELYQFMGKDNVPFHTVMFPSTLLGTEENWTLMKTISVTEYLNYEAGKFSKSKGIGVFGNDAKDTNIPVEVWRYYLLTNRPEVSDTLFTWPDLQAKLNSELLNNLGNFINRVLSFIAKPPGQGYGSVIPTPSDSDPDPLTHEPTKKLVGSIVQCVEQYVEAMEKVKLKQGLKTAMSISTEGNGYLQESQFWKLYKEDQPSCSLVIRTSAGLVYLLACLLEPFMPSFSLEVLKQLNFPPETPFSLEKGDIDRASRPWDILPAGHKIGTPEPLFKELKDDEVEFFRTKFAGSQADRIVRAEAEAEKMAEQLKKTKVSESSGKKQQNKKPASEAKARATAEPEISIARLDIRVGLITSAQKHPDADSLYVEEIDVGEGQTRTVVSGLVKYIPVEEMQNRKVCVLCNLKPATMRGIKSQAMVLAASNSDHTKVELVEPPKSAQVGERVTIPGFDGEPDDILNPKKKVWETLQVDLHTNTELVACYKDIPFTTSAGVCTVSSITGGSIR
;
A
#
# COMPACT_ATOMS: atom_id res chain seq x y z
N MET A 1 -5.41 37.95 -33.48
CA MET A 1 -6.84 37.71 -33.17
C MET A 1 -7.31 36.69 -34.20
N GLY A 2 -7.34 35.39 -33.95
CA GLY A 2 -7.53 34.65 -32.72
C GLY A 2 -8.79 33.84 -32.92
N ASP A 3 -8.67 32.56 -33.26
CA ASP A 3 -9.35 31.54 -32.48
C ASP A 3 -8.64 30.19 -32.62
N VAL A 4 -8.44 29.56 -31.48
CA VAL A 4 -7.65 28.34 -31.26
C VAL A 4 -8.64 27.32 -30.70
N SER A 5 -9.09 26.38 -31.53
CA SER A 5 -9.78 25.18 -31.04
C SER A 5 -9.88 24.11 -32.13
N ASP A 6 -8.86 23.26 -32.28
CA ASP A 6 -9.07 21.89 -32.80
C ASP A 6 -7.86 20.95 -32.59
N HIS A 7 -7.30 20.94 -31.38
CA HIS A 7 -6.29 19.95 -30.97
C HIS A 7 -6.74 19.22 -29.70
N ALA A 8 -7.77 18.38 -29.82
CA ALA A 8 -8.12 17.38 -28.80
C ALA A 8 -8.94 16.20 -29.40
N ALA A 9 -8.45 15.57 -30.47
CA ALA A 9 -8.91 14.25 -30.90
C ALA A 9 -7.77 13.24 -30.66
N GLY A 10 -7.61 12.81 -29.40
CA GLY A 10 -6.62 11.77 -29.04
C GLY A 10 -7.05 10.39 -29.56
N ASP A 11 -6.09 9.69 -30.15
CA ASP A 11 -6.12 8.29 -30.63
C ASP A 11 -7.19 7.39 -29.97
N ARG A 12 -8.25 7.07 -30.72
CA ARG A 12 -9.11 5.93 -30.36
C ARG A 12 -8.37 4.64 -30.72
N LYS A 13 -7.64 4.06 -29.75
CA LYS A 13 -7.08 2.71 -29.86
C LYS A 13 -8.19 1.73 -30.25
N VAL A 14 -7.95 0.95 -31.31
CA VAL A 14 -8.87 -0.09 -31.78
C VAL A 14 -9.14 -1.09 -30.65
N PRO A 15 -10.41 -1.45 -30.36
CA PRO A 15 -10.72 -2.39 -29.30
C PRO A 15 -10.09 -3.77 -29.53
N LYS A 16 -9.46 -4.32 -28.50
CA LYS A 16 -8.88 -5.68 -28.54
C LYS A 16 -9.96 -6.72 -28.31
N LEU A 17 -10.00 -7.72 -29.18
CA LEU A 17 -10.88 -8.89 -29.08
C LEU A 17 -10.06 -10.14 -28.76
N PRO A 18 -10.67 -11.20 -28.20
CA PRO A 18 -10.01 -12.49 -28.01
C PRO A 18 -9.48 -13.05 -29.34
N ILE A 19 -8.30 -13.65 -29.29
CA ILE A 19 -7.62 -14.27 -30.42
C ILE A 19 -7.59 -15.77 -30.16
N GLU A 20 -8.13 -16.55 -31.09
CA GLU A 20 -8.14 -18.01 -31.02
C GLU A 20 -6.71 -18.58 -30.96
N GLY A 21 -6.50 -19.62 -30.15
CA GLY A 21 -5.19 -20.23 -29.95
C GLY A 21 -4.19 -19.41 -29.13
N LYS A 22 -4.53 -18.17 -28.75
CA LYS A 22 -3.76 -17.36 -27.79
C LYS A 22 -4.41 -17.36 -26.42
N ARG A 23 -3.61 -17.10 -25.39
CA ARG A 23 -4.12 -16.90 -24.03
C ARG A 23 -4.79 -15.51 -23.94
N ASN A 24 -6.11 -15.49 -23.74
CA ASN A 24 -6.90 -14.26 -23.63
C ASN A 24 -7.26 -14.01 -22.16
N ILE A 25 -6.81 -12.87 -21.62
CA ILE A 25 -6.97 -12.54 -20.20
C ILE A 25 -7.88 -11.32 -20.07
N LEU A 26 -9.03 -11.53 -19.43
CA LEU A 26 -9.92 -10.45 -19.03
C LEU A 26 -9.63 -10.09 -17.58
N ILE A 27 -9.26 -8.84 -17.33
CA ILE A 27 -8.87 -8.36 -16.00
C ILE A 27 -9.90 -7.33 -15.54
N THR A 28 -10.44 -7.51 -14.36
CA THR A 28 -11.32 -6.51 -13.71
C THR A 28 -10.78 -6.12 -12.35
N SER A 29 -10.87 -4.84 -12.03
CA SER A 29 -10.66 -4.35 -10.67
C SER A 29 -11.99 -3.91 -10.09
N ALA A 30 -12.20 -4.16 -8.79
CA ALA A 30 -13.39 -3.73 -8.07
C ALA A 30 -13.76 -2.29 -8.39
N LEU A 31 -15.01 -2.05 -8.79
CA LEU A 31 -15.50 -0.72 -9.15
C LEU A 31 -15.46 0.17 -7.92
N PRO A 32 -14.61 1.23 -7.87
CA PRO A 32 -14.64 2.17 -6.78
C PRO A 32 -15.99 2.89 -6.71
N TYR A 33 -16.53 3.00 -5.49
CA TYR A 33 -17.74 3.77 -5.26
C TYR A 33 -17.47 5.27 -5.49
N VAL A 34 -18.23 5.88 -6.40
CA VAL A 34 -17.89 7.18 -7.00
C VAL A 34 -17.91 8.32 -5.99
N ASN A 35 -18.74 8.27 -4.95
CA ASN A 35 -19.04 9.45 -4.13
C ASN A 35 -17.92 9.85 -3.14
N ASN A 36 -16.71 9.29 -3.26
CA ASN A 36 -15.59 9.54 -2.38
C ASN A 36 -14.26 9.48 -3.13
N VAL A 37 -13.34 10.38 -2.80
CA VAL A 37 -11.96 10.28 -3.28
C VAL A 37 -11.31 8.96 -2.79
N PRO A 38 -10.65 8.18 -3.66
CA PRO A 38 -10.00 6.95 -3.24
C PRO A 38 -8.75 7.25 -2.42
N HIS A 39 -8.55 6.51 -1.33
CA HIS A 39 -7.30 6.56 -0.55
C HIS A 39 -6.31 5.47 -0.98
N LEU A 40 -5.07 5.53 -0.50
CA LEU A 40 -4.02 4.58 -0.89
C LEU A 40 -4.43 3.11 -0.69
N GLY A 41 -5.20 2.82 0.37
CA GLY A 41 -5.77 1.49 0.62
C GLY A 41 -6.72 1.00 -0.47
N ASN A 42 -7.57 1.88 -1.04
CA ASN A 42 -8.42 1.51 -2.18
C ASN A 42 -7.57 1.27 -3.44
N ILE A 43 -6.51 2.05 -3.62
CA ILE A 43 -5.61 1.97 -4.77
C ILE A 43 -4.85 0.63 -4.76
N ILE A 44 -4.14 0.33 -3.66
CA ILE A 44 -3.35 -0.92 -3.56
C ILE A 44 -4.24 -2.17 -3.56
N GLY A 45 -5.39 -2.11 -2.89
CA GLY A 45 -6.27 -3.27 -2.75
C GLY A 45 -7.02 -3.65 -4.01
N SER A 46 -7.00 -2.82 -5.05
CA SER A 46 -7.77 -3.07 -6.27
C SER A 46 -7.00 -2.61 -7.50
N VAL A 47 -7.04 -1.33 -7.86
CA VAL A 47 -6.62 -0.87 -9.20
C VAL A 47 -5.12 -1.01 -9.45
N LEU A 48 -4.26 -0.73 -8.46
CA LEU A 48 -2.82 -0.87 -8.62
C LEU A 48 -2.39 -2.34 -8.70
N SER A 49 -3.01 -3.22 -7.91
CA SER A 49 -2.75 -4.66 -8.00
C SER A 49 -3.13 -5.23 -9.37
N ALA A 50 -4.29 -4.84 -9.90
CA ALA A 50 -4.74 -5.28 -11.22
C ALA A 50 -3.88 -4.71 -12.35
N ASP A 51 -3.44 -3.46 -12.24
CA ASP A 51 -2.56 -2.81 -13.22
C ASP A 51 -1.23 -3.55 -13.38
N VAL A 52 -0.60 -3.91 -12.25
CA VAL A 52 0.65 -4.70 -12.24
C VAL A 52 0.45 -6.01 -12.99
N PHE A 53 -0.63 -6.73 -12.72
CA PHE A 53 -0.88 -7.99 -13.42
C PHE A 53 -1.21 -7.76 -14.91
N ALA A 54 -1.98 -6.71 -15.25
CA ALA A 54 -2.30 -6.37 -16.64
C ALA A 54 -1.06 -6.04 -17.47
N ARG A 55 -0.13 -5.25 -16.90
CA ARG A 55 1.16 -4.94 -17.52
C ARG A 55 2.01 -6.19 -17.70
N TYR A 56 2.11 -7.03 -16.67
CA TYR A 56 2.78 -8.32 -16.77
C TYR A 56 2.20 -9.20 -17.89
N CYS A 57 0.87 -9.33 -17.99
CA CYS A 57 0.24 -10.10 -19.06
C CYS A 57 0.61 -9.55 -20.45
N ARG A 58 0.63 -8.23 -20.61
CA ARG A 58 1.05 -7.58 -21.87
C ARG A 58 2.53 -7.84 -22.18
N LEU A 59 3.40 -7.78 -21.17
CA LEU A 59 4.81 -8.16 -21.34
C LEU A 59 4.97 -9.63 -21.72
N ARG A 60 4.12 -10.53 -21.24
CA ARG A 60 4.11 -11.95 -21.65
C ARG A 60 3.57 -12.19 -23.07
N GLY A 61 3.18 -11.14 -23.78
CA GLY A 61 2.54 -11.24 -25.10
C GLY A 61 1.10 -11.78 -25.05
N TYR A 62 0.49 -11.85 -23.87
CA TYR A 62 -0.90 -12.29 -23.73
C TYR A 62 -1.86 -11.24 -24.27
N ASN A 63 -2.97 -11.72 -24.84
CA ASN A 63 -4.03 -10.83 -25.25
C ASN A 63 -4.84 -10.43 -24.02
N ALA A 64 -4.46 -9.31 -23.40
CA ALA A 64 -5.06 -8.86 -22.16
C ALA A 64 -5.82 -7.55 -22.34
N ILE A 65 -7.03 -7.50 -21.76
CA ILE A 65 -7.80 -6.27 -21.56
C ILE A 65 -8.04 -6.02 -20.07
N TYR A 66 -7.87 -4.77 -19.65
CA TYR A 66 -8.09 -4.35 -18.26
C TYR A 66 -9.24 -3.34 -18.16
N MET A 67 -10.32 -3.78 -17.52
CA MET A 67 -11.59 -3.05 -17.38
C MET A 67 -11.82 -2.62 -15.93
N CYS A 68 -12.24 -1.37 -15.73
CA CYS A 68 -12.74 -0.87 -14.45
C CYS A 68 -13.66 0.33 -14.71
N GLY A 69 -14.18 0.95 -13.66
CA GLY A 69 -15.05 2.10 -13.76
C GLY A 69 -15.61 2.49 -12.41
N THR A 70 -16.43 3.52 -12.38
CA THR A 70 -17.09 3.97 -11.16
C THR A 70 -18.42 3.26 -10.93
N ASP A 71 -18.62 2.79 -9.69
CA ASP A 71 -19.93 2.38 -9.17
C ASP A 71 -20.68 3.63 -8.67
N GLU A 72 -21.81 3.93 -9.31
CA GLU A 72 -22.46 5.24 -9.25
C GLU A 72 -23.83 5.22 -8.60
N TYR A 73 -24.46 4.05 -8.47
CA TYR A 73 -25.84 3.94 -8.01
C TYR A 73 -25.98 3.76 -6.49
N GLY A 74 -27.22 3.81 -6.01
CA GLY A 74 -27.54 3.48 -4.62
C GLY A 74 -27.64 4.69 -3.70
N THR A 75 -28.07 4.40 -2.46
CA THR A 75 -28.50 5.40 -1.49
C THR A 75 -27.41 6.40 -1.10
N ALA A 76 -26.15 5.97 -1.03
CA ALA A 76 -25.07 6.87 -0.60
C ALA A 76 -24.78 7.98 -1.62
N THR A 77 -24.99 7.75 -2.91
CA THR A 77 -24.94 8.80 -3.93
C THR A 77 -26.09 9.78 -3.74
N GLU A 78 -27.33 9.31 -3.53
CA GLU A 78 -28.47 10.20 -3.24
C GLU A 78 -28.25 11.03 -1.97
N THR A 79 -27.75 10.41 -0.90
CA THR A 79 -27.43 11.11 0.35
C THR A 79 -26.36 12.18 0.14
N LYS A 80 -25.27 11.84 -0.55
CA LYS A 80 -24.18 12.78 -0.81
C LYS A 80 -24.60 13.94 -1.71
N ALA A 81 -25.45 13.65 -2.70
CA ALA A 81 -26.05 14.66 -3.57
C ALA A 81 -26.93 15.64 -2.77
N MET A 82 -27.74 15.14 -1.84
CA MET A 82 -28.52 16.00 -0.92
C MET A 82 -27.60 16.85 -0.01
N GLU A 83 -26.52 16.28 0.53
CA GLU A 83 -25.56 17.01 1.36
C GLU A 83 -24.84 18.14 0.60
N GLU A 84 -24.53 17.93 -0.68
CA GLU A 84 -23.87 18.93 -1.53
C GLU A 84 -24.86 19.79 -2.35
N ASN A 85 -26.17 19.72 -2.06
CA ASN A 85 -27.22 20.44 -2.81
C ASN A 85 -27.12 20.27 -4.34
N SER A 86 -26.89 19.04 -4.80
CA SER A 86 -26.72 18.66 -6.20
C SER A 86 -27.57 17.44 -6.55
N THR A 87 -27.64 17.09 -7.83
CA THR A 87 -28.26 15.85 -8.29
C THR A 87 -27.28 14.66 -8.18
N PRO A 88 -27.78 13.42 -8.04
CA PRO A 88 -26.93 12.23 -8.06
C PRO A 88 -26.02 12.17 -9.30
N LYS A 89 -26.54 12.56 -10.47
CA LYS A 89 -25.78 12.61 -11.71
C LYS A 89 -24.61 13.60 -11.64
N GLU A 90 -24.83 14.81 -11.13
CA GLU A 90 -23.76 15.82 -11.00
C GLU A 90 -22.66 15.36 -10.05
N ILE A 91 -23.00 14.71 -8.94
CA ILE A 91 -22.01 14.09 -8.02
C ILE A 91 -21.21 13.02 -8.75
N CYS A 92 -21.87 12.10 -9.44
CA CYS A 92 -21.19 11.04 -10.18
C CYS A 92 -20.28 11.61 -11.26
N ASP A 93 -20.75 12.60 -12.03
CA ASP A 93 -19.97 13.26 -13.09
C ASP A 93 -18.72 13.94 -12.52
N LYS A 94 -18.86 14.68 -11.41
CA LYS A 94 -17.75 15.33 -10.69
C LYS A 94 -16.72 14.32 -10.21
N TYR A 95 -17.14 13.30 -9.46
CA TYR A 95 -16.19 12.39 -8.85
C TYR A 95 -15.63 11.34 -9.81
N HIS A 96 -16.34 10.96 -10.88
CA HIS A 96 -15.78 10.10 -11.93
C HIS A 96 -14.51 10.72 -12.53
N VAL A 97 -14.52 12.04 -12.78
CA VAL A 97 -13.34 12.78 -13.25
C VAL A 97 -12.22 12.72 -12.22
N ILE A 98 -12.51 12.97 -10.94
CA ILE A 98 -11.50 12.90 -9.86
C ILE A 98 -10.86 11.50 -9.78
N HIS A 99 -11.67 10.43 -9.83
CA HIS A 99 -11.16 9.07 -9.86
C HIS A 99 -10.23 8.84 -11.05
N LYS A 100 -10.67 9.24 -12.25
CA LYS A 100 -9.89 9.10 -13.47
C LYS A 100 -8.55 9.83 -13.37
N GLU A 101 -8.53 11.09 -12.93
CA GLU A 101 -7.31 11.87 -12.77
C GLU A 101 -6.34 11.25 -11.76
N VAL A 102 -6.86 10.74 -10.64
CA VAL A 102 -6.04 10.01 -9.65
C VAL A 102 -5.41 8.78 -10.28
N TYR A 103 -6.19 7.96 -10.99
CA TYR A 103 -5.68 6.72 -11.57
C TYR A 103 -4.73 6.96 -12.74
N GLU A 104 -4.95 8.01 -13.54
CA GLU A 104 -4.01 8.46 -14.56
C GLU A 104 -2.69 8.90 -13.92
N TRP A 105 -2.73 9.67 -12.83
CA TRP A 105 -1.51 10.07 -12.11
C TRP A 105 -0.76 8.88 -11.50
N PHE A 106 -1.47 7.89 -10.96
CA PHE A 106 -0.91 6.62 -10.50
C PHE A 106 -0.43 5.71 -11.66
N ASN A 107 -0.53 6.16 -12.90
CA ASN A 107 -0.16 5.43 -14.12
C ASN A 107 -0.88 4.08 -14.22
N ILE A 108 -2.19 4.07 -13.96
CA ILE A 108 -3.04 2.89 -14.12
C ILE A 108 -3.48 2.78 -15.58
N SER A 109 -3.18 1.65 -16.19
CA SER A 109 -3.28 1.42 -17.64
C SER A 109 -4.55 0.67 -18.04
N PHE A 110 -5.71 1.23 -17.74
CA PHE A 110 -6.99 0.67 -18.18
C PHE A 110 -7.09 0.64 -19.71
N ASP A 111 -7.63 -0.45 -20.28
CA ASP A 111 -8.12 -0.44 -21.66
C ASP A 111 -9.48 0.29 -21.73
N LYS A 112 -10.28 0.24 -20.66
CA LYS A 112 -11.44 1.12 -20.44
C LYS A 112 -11.64 1.41 -18.95
N PHE A 113 -11.78 2.70 -18.64
CA PHE A 113 -12.35 3.18 -17.38
C PHE A 113 -13.76 3.72 -17.65
N GLY A 114 -14.78 2.94 -17.31
CA GLY A 114 -16.18 3.21 -17.62
C GLY A 114 -17.02 3.67 -16.42
N ARG A 115 -18.34 3.57 -16.57
CA ARG A 115 -19.33 4.07 -15.60
C ARG A 115 -20.52 3.13 -15.56
N THR A 116 -21.03 2.83 -14.37
CA THR A 116 -22.27 2.07 -14.18
C THR A 116 -23.53 2.87 -14.54
N SER A 117 -23.44 4.20 -14.67
CA SER A 117 -24.57 5.04 -15.13
C SER A 117 -24.72 5.11 -16.66
N ALA A 118 -23.93 4.35 -17.42
CA ALA A 118 -24.05 4.29 -18.88
C ALA A 118 -25.33 3.54 -19.33
N PRO A 119 -25.93 3.88 -20.49
CA PRO A 119 -27.12 3.19 -21.00
C PRO A 119 -26.94 1.67 -21.12
N GLN A 120 -25.75 1.21 -21.52
CA GLN A 120 -25.38 -0.20 -21.64
C GLN A 120 -25.52 -0.96 -20.32
N GLN A 121 -25.36 -0.31 -19.16
CA GLN A 121 -25.63 -0.95 -17.87
C GLN A 121 -27.10 -1.37 -17.78
N THR A 122 -28.01 -0.48 -18.17
CA THR A 122 -29.45 -0.75 -18.10
C THR A 122 -29.80 -1.89 -19.05
N GLU A 123 -29.30 -1.84 -20.28
CA GLU A 123 -29.53 -2.88 -21.29
C GLU A 123 -29.05 -4.27 -20.81
N VAL A 124 -27.80 -4.37 -20.38
CA VAL A 124 -27.20 -5.66 -19.95
C VAL A 124 -27.84 -6.16 -18.66
N CYS A 125 -28.05 -5.28 -17.67
CA CYS A 125 -28.68 -5.66 -16.40
C CYS A 125 -30.12 -6.15 -16.60
N GLN A 126 -30.91 -5.47 -17.43
CA GLN A 126 -32.28 -5.88 -17.73
C GLN A 126 -32.33 -7.18 -18.54
N ALA A 127 -31.37 -7.41 -19.45
CA ALA A 127 -31.26 -8.67 -20.18
C ALA A 127 -30.99 -9.87 -19.25
N ILE A 128 -30.02 -9.74 -18.33
CA ILE A 128 -29.71 -10.76 -17.31
C ILE A 128 -30.92 -10.99 -16.39
N PHE A 129 -31.55 -9.91 -15.92
CA PHE A 129 -32.76 -10.01 -15.09
C PHE A 129 -33.89 -10.78 -15.79
N LYS A 130 -34.14 -10.47 -17.07
CA LYS A 130 -35.18 -11.14 -17.85
C LYS A 130 -34.92 -12.65 -17.92
N LYS A 131 -33.67 -13.07 -18.13
CA LYS A 131 -33.27 -14.48 -18.13
C LYS A 131 -33.49 -15.16 -16.78
N LEU A 132 -33.13 -14.49 -15.69
CA LEU A 132 -33.38 -15.00 -14.33
C LEU A 132 -34.89 -15.17 -14.04
N LEU A 133 -35.70 -14.23 -14.52
CA LEU A 133 -37.16 -14.29 -14.40
C LEU A 133 -37.74 -15.44 -15.25
N GLU A 134 -37.33 -15.56 -16.51
CA GLU A 134 -37.73 -16.65 -17.43
C GLU A 134 -37.41 -18.04 -16.85
N ASN A 135 -36.27 -18.16 -16.17
CA ASN A 135 -35.79 -19.42 -15.59
C ASN A 135 -36.29 -19.66 -14.15
N ASN A 136 -37.21 -18.84 -13.62
CA ASN A 136 -37.81 -18.98 -12.29
C ASN A 136 -36.82 -18.94 -11.10
N TRP A 137 -35.75 -18.14 -11.19
CA TRP A 137 -34.78 -17.95 -10.09
C TRP A 137 -35.13 -16.79 -9.15
N LEU A 138 -36.28 -16.15 -9.37
CA LEU A 138 -36.71 -14.97 -8.64
C LEU A 138 -38.01 -15.23 -7.88
N SER A 139 -38.10 -14.70 -6.66
CA SER A 139 -39.34 -14.69 -5.86
C SER A 139 -39.77 -13.27 -5.50
N GLU A 140 -41.05 -13.10 -5.18
CA GLU A 140 -41.63 -11.87 -4.65
C GLU A 140 -41.87 -12.03 -3.14
N ASN A 141 -41.44 -11.04 -2.35
CA ASN A 141 -41.75 -11.00 -0.92
C ASN A 141 -42.06 -9.55 -0.49
N THR A 142 -42.93 -9.40 0.51
CA THR A 142 -43.34 -8.11 1.07
C THR A 142 -42.49 -7.80 2.29
N MET A 143 -41.96 -6.57 2.35
CA MET A 143 -41.16 -6.08 3.47
C MET A 143 -41.82 -4.86 4.10
N GLN A 144 -41.59 -4.65 5.38
CA GLN A 144 -42.00 -3.44 6.09
C GLN A 144 -40.87 -2.44 6.13
N GLN A 145 -41.13 -1.22 5.66
CA GLN A 145 -40.17 -0.12 5.66
C GLN A 145 -40.83 1.17 6.15
N LEU A 146 -40.01 2.10 6.65
CA LEU A 146 -40.48 3.43 7.03
C LEU A 146 -40.70 4.29 5.78
N TYR A 147 -41.89 4.85 5.64
CA TYR A 147 -42.30 5.75 4.57
C TYR A 147 -42.54 7.16 5.11
N CYS A 148 -41.94 8.15 4.45
CA CYS A 148 -42.16 9.55 4.77
C CYS A 148 -43.21 10.14 3.84
N ASP A 149 -44.40 10.47 4.36
CA ASP A 149 -45.49 11.04 3.56
C ASP A 149 -45.18 12.45 3.01
N THR A 150 -44.24 13.18 3.64
CA THR A 150 -43.81 14.51 3.15
C THR A 150 -42.77 14.42 2.05
N CYS A 151 -41.75 13.56 2.19
CA CYS A 151 -40.77 13.32 1.14
C CYS A 151 -41.27 12.37 0.05
N LYS A 152 -42.45 11.76 0.25
CA LYS A 152 -43.10 10.77 -0.63
C LYS A 152 -42.18 9.62 -1.06
N ARG A 153 -41.36 9.11 -0.13
CA ARG A 153 -40.42 8.01 -0.36
C ARG A 153 -40.29 7.10 0.85
N PHE A 154 -39.90 5.86 0.58
CA PHE A 154 -39.36 4.98 1.61
C PHE A 154 -38.00 5.52 2.08
N LEU A 155 -37.70 5.33 3.36
CA LEU A 155 -36.48 5.81 3.99
C LEU A 155 -35.53 4.65 4.18
N ALA A 156 -34.37 4.74 3.53
CA ALA A 156 -33.24 3.89 3.90
C ALA A 156 -32.79 4.19 5.34
N ASP A 157 -32.16 3.22 6.00
CA ASP A 157 -31.76 3.28 7.41
C ASP A 157 -30.97 4.55 7.76
N ARG A 158 -30.11 5.00 6.84
CA ARG A 158 -29.30 6.23 6.99
C ARG A 158 -30.12 7.52 6.99
N LEU A 159 -31.32 7.50 6.42
CA LEU A 159 -32.27 8.62 6.38
C LEU A 159 -33.28 8.58 7.54
N VAL A 160 -33.15 7.61 8.44
CA VAL A 160 -33.95 7.48 9.66
C VAL A 160 -33.08 7.79 10.87
N GLU A 161 -33.62 8.62 11.76
CA GLU A 161 -33.08 8.80 13.10
C GLU A 161 -34.21 8.65 14.13
N GLY A 162 -33.87 8.33 15.37
CA GLY A 162 -34.85 8.21 16.44
C GLY A 162 -34.20 7.90 17.77
N THR A 163 -35.04 7.61 18.76
CA THR A 163 -34.59 7.21 20.09
C THR A 163 -34.27 5.72 20.12
N CYS A 164 -33.10 5.36 20.65
CA CYS A 164 -32.64 3.99 20.76
C CYS A 164 -33.64 3.14 21.59
N PRO A 165 -34.12 2.00 21.08
CA PRO A 165 -35.07 1.15 21.79
C PRO A 165 -34.42 0.31 22.90
N LYS A 166 -33.08 0.27 22.98
CA LYS A 166 -32.37 -0.50 24.02
C LYS A 166 -32.60 0.15 25.38
N GLU A 167 -33.20 -0.62 26.28
CA GLU A 167 -33.39 -0.26 27.67
C GLU A 167 -32.07 0.19 28.33
N GLY A 168 -32.11 1.33 29.03
CA GLY A 168 -30.96 1.96 29.68
C GLY A 168 -30.06 2.80 28.76
N CYS A 169 -30.32 2.85 27.44
CA CYS A 169 -29.54 3.68 26.52
C CYS A 169 -30.18 5.04 26.26
N ASP A 170 -31.46 5.04 25.84
CA ASP A 170 -32.32 6.19 25.54
C ASP A 170 -31.66 7.30 24.68
N TYR A 171 -30.70 6.92 23.82
CA TYR A 171 -30.03 7.86 22.93
C TYR A 171 -31.00 8.38 21.87
N LYS A 172 -31.33 9.68 21.92
CA LYS A 172 -32.40 10.34 21.13
C LYS A 172 -32.13 10.48 19.63
N SER A 173 -30.90 10.22 19.20
CA SER A 173 -30.41 10.42 17.83
C SER A 173 -29.74 9.15 17.28
N ALA A 174 -30.22 7.98 17.69
CA ALA A 174 -29.80 6.72 17.10
C ALA A 174 -30.17 6.68 15.61
N ARG A 175 -29.30 6.10 14.79
CA ARG A 175 -29.57 5.89 13.36
C ARG A 175 -30.42 4.64 13.17
N GLY A 176 -31.04 4.51 11.99
CA GLY A 176 -31.87 3.35 11.65
C GLY A 176 -31.16 2.01 11.73
N ASP A 177 -29.85 1.98 11.49
CA ASP A 177 -29.02 0.77 11.41
C ASP A 177 -28.23 0.47 12.70
N GLN A 178 -27.84 1.51 13.43
CA GLN A 178 -27.00 1.38 14.62
C GLN A 178 -27.16 2.56 15.58
N CYS A 179 -27.20 2.26 16.89
CA CYS A 179 -27.08 3.28 17.93
C CYS A 179 -25.60 3.63 18.18
N GLU A 180 -25.24 4.90 18.04
CA GLU A 180 -23.85 5.35 18.25
C GLU A 180 -23.43 5.35 19.74
N LYS A 181 -24.38 5.35 20.68
CA LYS A 181 -24.10 5.34 22.12
C LYS A 181 -23.81 3.94 22.68
N CYS A 182 -24.61 2.94 22.29
CA CYS A 182 -24.48 1.58 22.81
C CYS A 182 -24.01 0.57 21.76
N SER A 183 -23.72 1.02 20.54
CA SER A 183 -23.27 0.21 19.39
C SER A 183 -24.23 -0.89 18.95
N LYS A 184 -25.43 -0.99 19.54
CA LYS A 184 -26.45 -1.98 19.17
C LYS A 184 -26.88 -1.77 17.72
N LEU A 185 -26.90 -2.85 16.95
CA LEU A 185 -27.52 -2.91 15.63
C LEU A 185 -29.04 -2.85 15.78
N LEU A 186 -29.67 -1.98 14.99
CA LEU A 186 -31.09 -1.70 15.07
C LEU A 186 -31.74 -1.99 13.72
N ASN A 187 -33.02 -2.31 13.74
CA ASN A 187 -33.88 -2.14 12.57
C ASN A 187 -34.55 -0.76 12.66
N PRO A 188 -34.68 0.00 11.56
CA PRO A 188 -35.27 1.34 11.61
C PRO A 188 -36.70 1.34 12.17
N THR A 189 -37.44 0.27 11.93
CA THR A 189 -38.82 0.06 12.42
C THR A 189 -38.90 -0.13 13.94
N GLU A 190 -37.78 -0.45 14.61
CA GLU A 190 -37.70 -0.59 16.07
C GLU A 190 -37.40 0.73 16.79
N LEU A 191 -37.00 1.79 16.07
CA LEU A 191 -36.69 3.09 16.68
C LEU A 191 -37.95 3.68 17.33
N LYS A 192 -37.78 4.20 18.56
CA LYS A 192 -38.81 5.01 19.21
C LYS A 192 -38.77 6.41 18.63
N ASP A 193 -39.93 7.03 18.41
CA ASP A 193 -40.06 8.38 17.82
C ASP A 193 -39.21 8.57 16.55
N PRO A 194 -39.38 7.70 15.53
CA PRO A 194 -38.59 7.80 14.32
C PRO A 194 -38.87 9.14 13.63
N ARG A 195 -37.84 9.71 13.03
CA ARG A 195 -37.87 10.96 12.26
C ARG A 195 -37.11 10.77 10.96
N CYS A 196 -37.66 11.36 9.91
CA CYS A 196 -36.98 11.47 8.63
C CYS A 196 -35.85 12.50 8.74
N LYS A 197 -34.59 12.12 8.52
CA LYS A 197 -33.46 13.07 8.56
C LYS A 197 -33.60 14.26 7.60
N VAL A 198 -34.38 14.09 6.54
CA VAL A 198 -34.52 15.09 5.47
C VAL A 198 -35.55 16.17 5.81
N CYS A 199 -36.72 15.79 6.33
CA CYS A 199 -37.80 16.75 6.61
C CYS A 199 -38.18 16.83 8.10
N GLN A 200 -37.51 16.05 8.96
CA GLN A 200 -37.70 15.98 10.41
C GLN A 200 -39.08 15.49 10.88
N LYS A 201 -39.98 15.12 9.96
CA LYS A 201 -41.30 14.56 10.28
C LYS A 201 -41.25 13.06 10.57
N THR A 202 -42.24 12.59 11.34
CA THR A 202 -42.40 11.18 11.69
C THR A 202 -42.80 10.34 10.47
N PRO A 203 -42.03 9.32 10.09
CA PRO A 203 -42.41 8.36 9.08
C PRO A 203 -43.36 7.30 9.65
N ARG A 204 -44.12 6.62 8.78
CA ARG A 204 -44.98 5.47 9.15
C ARG A 204 -44.47 4.18 8.52
N ILE A 205 -44.73 3.06 9.18
CA ILE A 205 -44.45 1.74 8.59
C ILE A 205 -45.42 1.52 7.42
N ARG A 206 -44.88 1.05 6.29
CA ARG A 206 -45.64 0.70 5.09
C ARG A 206 -45.04 -0.54 4.44
N ASP A 207 -45.92 -1.40 3.96
CA ASP A 207 -45.56 -2.60 3.21
C ASP A 207 -45.07 -2.22 1.80
N THR A 208 -44.02 -2.89 1.34
CA THR A 208 -43.42 -2.70 0.02
C THR A 208 -42.96 -4.04 -0.54
N ASN A 209 -43.32 -4.35 -1.77
CA ASN A 209 -42.95 -5.61 -2.40
C ASN A 209 -41.55 -5.52 -3.02
N HIS A 210 -40.81 -6.61 -2.96
CA HIS A 210 -39.46 -6.72 -3.49
C HIS A 210 -39.24 -8.04 -4.19
N LEU A 211 -38.38 -8.01 -5.21
CA LEU A 211 -37.85 -9.21 -5.84
C LEU A 211 -36.60 -9.71 -5.13
N PHE A 212 -36.48 -11.03 -5.02
CA PHE A 212 -35.37 -11.73 -4.41
C PHE A 212 -34.76 -12.72 -5.40
N LEU A 213 -33.42 -12.81 -5.41
CA LEU A 213 -32.69 -13.89 -6.05
C LEU A 213 -32.65 -15.09 -5.10
N GLU A 214 -33.14 -16.24 -5.57
CA GLU A 214 -33.22 -17.48 -4.81
C GLU A 214 -31.88 -18.24 -4.82
N LEU A 215 -30.87 -17.68 -4.15
CA LEU A 215 -29.57 -18.32 -3.96
C LEU A 215 -29.62 -19.75 -3.41
N PRO A 216 -30.51 -20.13 -2.47
CA PRO A 216 -30.57 -21.51 -1.98
C PRO A 216 -30.78 -22.54 -3.10
N LEU A 217 -31.52 -22.18 -4.15
CA LEU A 217 -31.83 -23.07 -5.27
C LEU A 217 -30.64 -23.23 -6.24
N LEU A 218 -29.70 -22.28 -6.25
CA LEU A 218 -28.50 -22.30 -7.08
C LEU A 218 -27.28 -22.92 -6.39
N LYS A 219 -27.45 -23.38 -5.13
CA LYS A 219 -26.36 -23.83 -4.27
C LYS A 219 -25.47 -24.88 -4.92
N ASP A 220 -26.04 -25.94 -5.48
CA ASP A 220 -25.26 -27.08 -6.00
C ASP A 220 -24.39 -26.64 -7.20
N LYS A 221 -24.97 -25.90 -8.16
CA LYS A 221 -24.24 -25.33 -9.31
C LYS A 221 -23.12 -24.40 -8.85
N LEU A 222 -23.39 -23.59 -7.83
CA LEU A 222 -22.42 -22.64 -7.28
C LEU A 222 -21.26 -23.35 -6.55
N GLU A 223 -21.56 -24.34 -5.70
CA GLU A 223 -20.55 -25.10 -4.98
C GLU A 223 -19.65 -25.88 -5.93
N GLU A 224 -20.19 -26.48 -7.00
CA GLU A 224 -19.40 -27.12 -8.05
C GLU A 224 -18.41 -26.12 -8.69
N TYR A 225 -18.92 -24.95 -9.08
CA TYR A 225 -18.09 -23.87 -9.63
C TYR A 225 -16.97 -23.44 -8.66
N ILE A 226 -17.30 -23.17 -7.39
CA ILE A 226 -16.35 -22.73 -6.36
C ILE A 226 -15.28 -23.81 -6.11
N ASN A 227 -15.68 -25.06 -5.93
CA ASN A 227 -14.75 -26.17 -5.67
C ASN A 227 -13.78 -26.38 -6.83
N LYS A 228 -14.26 -26.25 -8.08
CA LYS A 228 -13.42 -26.37 -9.28
C LYS A 228 -12.48 -25.18 -9.47
N MET A 229 -13.02 -23.96 -9.42
CA MET A 229 -12.24 -22.75 -9.73
C MET A 229 -11.31 -22.31 -8.61
N SER A 230 -11.64 -22.56 -7.34
CA SER A 230 -10.74 -22.21 -6.23
C SER A 230 -9.38 -22.89 -6.33
N VAL A 231 -9.36 -24.14 -6.83
CA VAL A 231 -8.14 -24.90 -7.10
C VAL A 231 -7.54 -24.50 -8.45
N ALA A 232 -8.31 -24.59 -9.54
CA ALA A 232 -7.80 -24.36 -10.89
C ALA A 232 -7.30 -22.92 -11.12
N GLY A 233 -7.92 -21.95 -10.46
CA GLY A 233 -7.54 -20.55 -10.50
C GLY A 233 -6.65 -20.10 -9.34
N SER A 234 -6.23 -21.02 -8.46
CA SER A 234 -5.36 -20.74 -7.31
C SER A 234 -5.83 -19.53 -6.49
N TRP A 235 -7.08 -19.56 -6.02
CA TRP A 235 -7.66 -18.44 -5.26
C TRP A 235 -6.83 -18.14 -4.01
N SER A 236 -6.78 -16.86 -3.63
CA SER A 236 -6.11 -16.47 -2.39
C SER A 236 -6.81 -17.07 -1.17
N GLN A 237 -6.03 -17.42 -0.14
CA GLN A 237 -6.54 -18.15 1.03
C GLN A 237 -7.66 -17.38 1.77
N ASN A 238 -7.54 -16.07 1.87
CA ASN A 238 -8.57 -15.19 2.44
C ASN A 238 -9.87 -15.21 1.62
N ALA A 239 -9.80 -15.30 0.29
CA ALA A 239 -10.97 -15.43 -0.58
C ALA A 239 -11.70 -16.77 -0.34
N ILE A 240 -10.92 -17.85 -0.24
CA ILE A 240 -11.42 -19.20 0.06
C ILE A 240 -12.13 -19.21 1.40
N GLN A 241 -11.48 -18.69 2.45
CA GLN A 241 -12.05 -18.63 3.81
C GLN A 241 -13.35 -17.82 3.86
N ALA A 242 -13.38 -16.62 3.27
CA ALA A 242 -14.57 -15.78 3.23
C ALA A 242 -15.73 -16.43 2.45
N THR A 243 -15.43 -17.11 1.34
CA THR A 243 -16.42 -17.81 0.52
C THR A 243 -17.02 -19.00 1.25
N TYR A 244 -16.18 -19.87 1.84
CA TYR A 244 -16.68 -21.03 2.58
C TYR A 244 -17.41 -20.64 3.87
N ALA A 245 -17.06 -19.53 4.51
CA ALA A 245 -17.83 -19.00 5.64
C ALA A 245 -19.29 -18.69 5.24
N TRP A 246 -19.50 -18.08 4.06
CA TRP A 246 -20.83 -17.81 3.51
C TRP A 246 -21.59 -19.09 3.16
N LEU A 247 -20.93 -20.08 2.55
CA LEU A 247 -21.56 -21.36 2.23
C LEU A 247 -21.97 -22.12 3.50
N LYS A 248 -21.13 -22.09 4.54
CA LYS A 248 -21.39 -22.74 5.83
C LYS A 248 -22.56 -22.12 6.59
N GLU A 249 -22.74 -20.80 6.52
CA GLU A 249 -23.91 -20.12 7.11
C GLU A 249 -25.23 -20.55 6.43
N GLY A 250 -25.14 -21.01 5.19
CA GLY A 250 -26.28 -21.33 4.33
C GLY A 250 -26.65 -20.13 3.46
N LEU A 251 -26.74 -20.37 2.16
CA LEU A 251 -27.21 -19.38 1.21
C LEU A 251 -28.68 -19.04 1.52
N LYS A 252 -28.99 -17.74 1.53
CA LYS A 252 -30.33 -17.19 1.80
C LYS A 252 -30.76 -16.37 0.60
N SER A 253 -32.06 -16.27 0.35
CA SER A 253 -32.60 -15.41 -0.70
C SER A 253 -32.17 -13.95 -0.48
N ARG A 254 -31.81 -13.25 -1.55
CA ARG A 254 -31.26 -11.88 -1.48
C ARG A 254 -32.13 -10.91 -2.24
N CYS A 255 -32.60 -9.86 -1.58
CA CYS A 255 -33.40 -8.81 -2.20
C CYS A 255 -32.58 -8.04 -3.24
N ILE A 256 -33.01 -8.05 -4.49
CA ILE A 256 -32.35 -7.42 -5.64
C ILE A 256 -33.01 -6.11 -6.09
N THR A 257 -34.01 -5.61 -5.36
CA THR A 257 -34.71 -4.35 -5.69
C THR A 257 -34.66 -3.37 -4.53
N ARG A 258 -34.75 -2.07 -4.82
CA ARG A 258 -34.79 -0.99 -3.81
C ARG A 258 -35.77 0.11 -4.20
N ASP A 259 -36.36 0.70 -3.17
CA ASP A 259 -37.20 1.90 -3.25
C ASP A 259 -36.35 3.17 -3.37
N LEU A 260 -35.57 3.27 -4.45
CA LEU A 260 -34.73 4.42 -4.78
C LEU A 260 -35.11 4.97 -6.15
N LYS A 261 -34.66 6.19 -6.47
CA LYS A 261 -34.82 6.78 -7.80
C LYS A 261 -33.54 6.73 -8.61
N TRP A 262 -32.39 6.74 -7.95
CA TRP A 262 -31.08 6.64 -8.59
C TRP A 262 -30.58 5.19 -8.64
N GLY A 263 -30.85 4.51 -9.76
CA GLY A 263 -30.48 3.13 -10.04
C GLY A 263 -31.01 2.66 -11.39
N VAL A 264 -30.65 1.43 -11.79
CA VAL A 264 -31.20 0.80 -13.01
C VAL A 264 -32.68 0.46 -12.79
N PRO A 265 -33.61 0.93 -13.63
CA PRO A 265 -35.04 0.64 -13.46
C PRO A 265 -35.36 -0.84 -13.69
N VAL A 266 -36.29 -1.38 -12.90
CA VAL A 266 -36.74 -2.78 -13.02
C VAL A 266 -37.74 -2.89 -14.18
N PRO A 267 -37.51 -3.75 -15.20
CA PRO A 267 -38.38 -3.84 -16.38
C PRO A 267 -39.59 -4.75 -16.10
N HIS A 268 -40.38 -4.41 -15.08
CA HIS A 268 -41.56 -5.16 -14.66
C HIS A 268 -42.64 -4.21 -14.13
N GLU A 269 -43.88 -4.36 -14.59
CA GLU A 269 -44.99 -3.42 -14.34
C GLU A 269 -45.20 -3.11 -12.84
N ARG A 270 -45.22 -4.17 -12.00
CA ARG A 270 -45.39 -4.06 -10.54
C ARG A 270 -44.24 -3.36 -9.81
N TYR A 271 -43.09 -3.19 -10.44
CA TYR A 271 -41.87 -2.62 -9.84
C TYR A 271 -41.35 -1.41 -10.63
N SER A 272 -42.21 -0.80 -11.44
CA SER A 272 -41.87 0.32 -12.33
C SER A 272 -41.38 1.58 -11.59
N ASP A 273 -41.67 1.71 -10.30
CA ASP A 273 -41.23 2.82 -9.45
C ASP A 273 -39.95 2.52 -8.64
N LYS A 274 -39.36 1.32 -8.84
CA LYS A 274 -38.17 0.81 -8.16
C LYS A 274 -36.98 0.66 -9.10
N VAL A 275 -35.82 0.51 -8.47
CA VAL A 275 -34.56 0.22 -9.15
C VAL A 275 -33.94 -1.08 -8.63
N PHE A 276 -33.03 -1.65 -9.40
CA PHE A 276 -32.20 -2.75 -8.92
C PHE A 276 -31.31 -2.29 -7.76
N TYR A 277 -31.08 -3.21 -6.83
CA TYR A 277 -30.16 -3.00 -5.74
C TYR A 277 -28.72 -3.04 -6.25
N VAL A 278 -27.89 -2.10 -5.81
CA VAL A 278 -26.48 -1.98 -6.24
C VAL A 278 -25.67 -3.27 -6.06
N TRP A 279 -25.99 -4.11 -5.08
CA TRP A 279 -25.29 -5.38 -4.86
C TRP A 279 -25.62 -6.44 -5.94
N PHE A 280 -26.70 -6.26 -6.70
CA PHE A 280 -27.06 -7.10 -7.84
C PHE A 280 -26.41 -6.58 -9.14
N ASP A 281 -26.51 -5.28 -9.42
CA ASP A 281 -26.11 -4.74 -10.73
C ASP A 281 -24.66 -4.21 -10.79
N ALA A 282 -24.02 -3.85 -9.68
CA ALA A 282 -22.65 -3.33 -9.71
C ALA A 282 -21.65 -4.32 -10.35
N PRO A 283 -21.66 -5.64 -10.06
CA PRO A 283 -20.80 -6.59 -10.76
C PRO A 283 -21.15 -6.75 -12.27
N ILE A 284 -22.41 -6.53 -12.65
CA ILE A 284 -22.82 -6.46 -14.08
C ILE A 284 -22.15 -5.25 -14.77
N GLY A 285 -21.75 -4.24 -13.99
CA GLY A 285 -20.92 -3.13 -14.44
C GLY A 285 -19.67 -3.55 -15.22
N TYR A 286 -19.02 -4.66 -14.88
CA TYR A 286 -17.86 -5.14 -15.63
C TYR A 286 -18.22 -5.52 -17.08
N VAL A 287 -19.38 -6.15 -17.27
CA VAL A 287 -19.91 -6.56 -18.57
C VAL A 287 -20.33 -5.32 -19.37
N SER A 288 -21.10 -4.41 -18.75
CA SER A 288 -21.58 -3.21 -19.44
C SER A 288 -20.47 -2.23 -19.81
N ILE A 289 -19.43 -2.10 -18.98
CA ILE A 289 -18.23 -1.32 -19.30
C ILE A 289 -17.49 -1.93 -20.51
N THR A 290 -17.45 -3.26 -20.60
CA THR A 290 -16.88 -3.95 -21.76
C THR A 290 -17.73 -3.75 -23.02
N SER A 291 -19.06 -3.72 -22.88
CA SER A 291 -19.98 -3.32 -23.96
C SER A 291 -19.77 -1.88 -24.42
N CYS A 292 -19.43 -0.96 -23.51
CA CYS A 292 -19.03 0.41 -23.85
C CYS A 292 -17.64 0.51 -24.50
N TYR A 293 -16.84 -0.57 -24.47
CA TYR A 293 -15.52 -0.65 -25.09
C TYR A 293 -15.61 -1.23 -26.50
N THR A 294 -16.45 -2.25 -26.70
CA THR A 294 -16.64 -2.90 -28.00
C THR A 294 -18.05 -3.48 -28.15
N PRO A 295 -18.68 -3.41 -29.35
CA PRO A 295 -19.95 -4.09 -29.60
C PRO A 295 -19.82 -5.61 -29.50
N ASP A 296 -18.63 -6.17 -29.74
CA ASP A 296 -18.33 -7.60 -29.67
C ASP A 296 -17.99 -8.08 -28.23
N TRP A 297 -18.55 -7.44 -27.20
CA TRP A 297 -18.20 -7.70 -25.79
C TRP A 297 -18.51 -9.12 -25.34
N GLU A 298 -19.49 -9.78 -25.97
CA GLU A 298 -19.83 -11.18 -25.72
C GLU A 298 -18.66 -12.12 -26.03
N LYS A 299 -17.75 -11.76 -26.96
CA LYS A 299 -16.55 -12.57 -27.21
C LYS A 299 -15.67 -12.69 -25.97
N TRP A 300 -15.69 -11.69 -25.07
CA TRP A 300 -14.98 -11.70 -23.80
C TRP A 300 -15.80 -12.36 -22.67
N TRP A 301 -17.09 -12.03 -22.57
CA TRP A 301 -17.93 -12.41 -21.43
C TRP A 301 -18.79 -13.66 -21.62
N LYS A 302 -18.89 -14.20 -22.85
CA LYS A 302 -19.62 -15.43 -23.17
C LYS A 302 -18.75 -16.42 -23.94
N ASN A 303 -17.51 -16.61 -23.49
CA ASN A 303 -16.50 -17.45 -24.13
C ASN A 303 -15.54 -18.10 -23.11
N PRO A 304 -16.07 -18.86 -22.13
CA PRO A 304 -15.29 -19.43 -21.03
C PRO A 304 -14.20 -20.40 -21.47
N GLU A 305 -14.27 -20.93 -22.69
CA GLU A 305 -13.29 -21.87 -23.25
C GLU A 305 -12.00 -21.17 -23.68
N ASN A 306 -12.08 -19.89 -24.07
CA ASN A 306 -10.96 -19.13 -24.63
C ASN A 306 -10.54 -17.93 -23.78
N VAL A 307 -11.31 -17.55 -22.76
CA VAL A 307 -11.09 -16.37 -21.92
C VAL A 307 -10.91 -16.75 -20.46
N GLU A 308 -9.84 -16.25 -19.85
CA GLU A 308 -9.60 -16.37 -18.42
C GLU A 308 -9.93 -15.04 -17.73
N LEU A 309 -10.93 -15.05 -16.83
CA LEU A 309 -11.29 -13.87 -16.04
C LEU A 309 -10.53 -13.82 -14.70
N TYR A 310 -9.81 -12.72 -14.49
CA TYR A 310 -9.08 -12.39 -13.28
C TYR A 310 -9.72 -11.17 -12.57
N GLN A 311 -10.05 -11.30 -11.29
CA GLN A 311 -10.68 -10.22 -10.52
C GLN A 311 -9.83 -9.80 -9.32
N PHE A 312 -9.65 -8.49 -9.14
CA PHE A 312 -8.83 -7.89 -8.07
C PHE A 312 -9.69 -7.01 -7.17
N MET A 313 -9.65 -7.26 -5.86
CA MET A 313 -10.49 -6.55 -4.90
C MET A 313 -9.98 -6.63 -3.45
N GLY A 314 -10.52 -5.78 -2.57
CA GLY A 314 -10.39 -5.96 -1.13
C GLY A 314 -11.35 -7.03 -0.59
N LYS A 315 -11.05 -7.60 0.59
CA LYS A 315 -11.80 -8.72 1.19
C LYS A 315 -13.32 -8.53 1.32
N ASP A 316 -13.78 -7.30 1.49
CA ASP A 316 -15.21 -7.00 1.68
C ASP A 316 -16.05 -7.34 0.44
N ASN A 317 -15.42 -7.34 -0.74
CA ASN A 317 -16.09 -7.62 -2.01
C ASN A 317 -16.16 -9.11 -2.35
N VAL A 318 -15.50 -9.99 -1.59
CA VAL A 318 -15.37 -11.41 -1.95
C VAL A 318 -16.72 -12.10 -2.14
N PRO A 319 -17.69 -12.03 -1.21
CA PRO A 319 -18.96 -12.76 -1.37
C PRO A 319 -19.74 -12.32 -2.61
N PHE A 320 -19.57 -11.08 -3.05
CA PHE A 320 -20.23 -10.60 -4.26
C PHE A 320 -19.69 -11.27 -5.52
N HIS A 321 -18.40 -11.56 -5.56
CA HIS A 321 -17.72 -12.07 -6.74
C HIS A 321 -17.58 -13.59 -6.73
N THR A 322 -17.67 -14.22 -5.56
CA THR A 322 -17.62 -15.69 -5.43
C THR A 322 -18.99 -16.33 -5.24
N VAL A 323 -20.00 -15.57 -4.78
CA VAL A 323 -21.37 -16.07 -4.55
C VAL A 323 -22.39 -15.33 -5.41
N MET A 324 -22.58 -14.02 -5.20
CA MET A 324 -23.72 -13.28 -5.80
C MET A 324 -23.66 -13.23 -7.32
N PHE A 325 -22.54 -12.77 -7.88
CA PHE A 325 -22.39 -12.55 -9.31
C PHE A 325 -22.30 -13.88 -10.08
N PRO A 326 -21.52 -14.89 -9.67
CA PRO A 326 -21.59 -16.21 -10.29
C PRO A 326 -22.98 -16.82 -10.25
N SER A 327 -23.71 -16.71 -9.14
CA SER A 327 -25.11 -17.19 -9.07
C SER A 327 -26.02 -16.47 -10.06
N THR A 328 -25.85 -15.14 -10.18
CA THR A 328 -26.59 -14.31 -11.14
C THR A 328 -26.33 -14.77 -12.57
N LEU A 329 -25.07 -15.04 -12.95
CA LEU A 329 -24.72 -15.51 -14.29
C LEU A 329 -25.15 -16.96 -14.53
N LEU A 330 -24.90 -17.87 -13.58
CA LEU A 330 -25.30 -19.28 -13.66
C LEU A 330 -26.81 -19.44 -13.79
N GLY A 331 -27.60 -18.60 -13.11
CA GLY A 331 -29.06 -18.62 -13.20
C GLY A 331 -29.61 -18.22 -14.57
N THR A 332 -28.83 -17.50 -15.40
CA THR A 332 -29.27 -17.21 -16.79
C THR A 332 -29.21 -18.44 -17.69
N GLU A 333 -28.44 -19.47 -17.31
CA GLU A 333 -28.15 -20.66 -18.12
C GLU A 333 -27.49 -20.36 -19.48
N GLU A 334 -26.84 -19.20 -19.61
CA GLU A 334 -26.02 -18.85 -20.78
C GLU A 334 -24.55 -19.19 -20.55
N ASN A 335 -23.77 -19.26 -21.65
CA ASN A 335 -22.36 -19.66 -21.62
C ASN A 335 -21.41 -18.53 -21.14
N TRP A 336 -21.61 -18.03 -19.92
CA TRP A 336 -20.81 -16.92 -19.38
C TRP A 336 -19.37 -17.30 -19.04
N THR A 337 -18.45 -16.38 -19.30
CA THR A 337 -17.09 -16.40 -18.75
C THR A 337 -17.14 -16.08 -17.26
N LEU A 338 -17.06 -17.11 -16.43
CA LEU A 338 -16.99 -16.97 -14.97
C LEU A 338 -15.56 -16.69 -14.51
N MET A 339 -15.42 -16.16 -13.30
CA MET A 339 -14.11 -15.83 -12.74
C MET A 339 -13.26 -17.10 -12.56
N LYS A 340 -12.08 -17.10 -13.18
CA LYS A 340 -11.08 -18.15 -12.97
C LYS A 340 -10.30 -17.86 -11.69
N THR A 341 -9.71 -16.68 -11.58
CA THR A 341 -8.82 -16.30 -10.47
C THR A 341 -9.30 -15.04 -9.76
N ILE A 342 -9.23 -15.06 -8.42
CA ILE A 342 -9.47 -13.89 -7.57
C ILE A 342 -8.21 -13.54 -6.78
N SER A 343 -7.82 -12.26 -6.80
CA SER A 343 -6.74 -11.73 -5.99
C SER A 343 -7.31 -10.77 -4.95
N VAL A 344 -7.27 -11.19 -3.69
CA VAL A 344 -7.88 -10.47 -2.57
C VAL A 344 -6.82 -9.91 -1.64
N THR A 345 -6.97 -8.66 -1.26
CA THR A 345 -6.14 -8.04 -0.23
C THR A 345 -6.88 -7.84 1.09
N GLU A 346 -6.11 -7.91 2.17
CA GLU A 346 -6.46 -7.37 3.48
C GLU A 346 -6.39 -5.82 3.47
N TYR A 347 -6.52 -5.16 4.63
CA TYR A 347 -6.51 -3.70 4.67
C TYR A 347 -5.10 -3.11 4.75
N LEU A 348 -4.90 -2.00 4.04
CA LEU A 348 -3.82 -1.07 4.34
C LEU A 348 -4.32 -0.07 5.39
N ASN A 349 -3.68 -0.06 6.55
CA ASN A 349 -3.88 0.90 7.62
C ASN A 349 -2.89 2.08 7.48
N TYR A 350 -3.14 3.18 8.20
CA TYR A 350 -2.35 4.41 8.13
C TYR A 350 -1.88 4.84 9.52
N GLU A 351 -0.55 4.85 9.72
CA GLU A 351 0.11 5.20 10.98
C GLU A 351 -0.45 4.40 12.18
N ALA A 352 -1.02 5.05 13.19
CA ALA A 352 -1.56 4.35 14.37
C ALA A 352 -3.01 3.86 14.20
N GLY A 353 -3.62 3.97 13.01
CA GLY A 353 -5.05 3.71 12.83
C GLY A 353 -5.49 3.42 11.39
N LYS A 354 -6.78 3.64 11.11
CA LYS A 354 -7.39 3.42 9.78
C LYS A 354 -7.45 4.74 9.00
N PHE A 355 -7.47 4.62 7.67
CA PHE A 355 -7.91 5.73 6.81
C PHE A 355 -9.31 6.20 7.25
N SER A 356 -9.53 7.51 7.32
CA SER A 356 -10.84 8.07 7.67
C SER A 356 -11.21 9.18 6.71
N LYS A 357 -12.27 8.96 5.94
CA LYS A 357 -12.80 9.96 5.00
C LYS A 357 -13.40 11.16 5.73
N SER A 358 -14.28 10.91 6.71
CA SER A 358 -14.95 11.95 7.48
C SER A 358 -14.01 12.75 8.36
N LYS A 359 -13.01 12.08 8.97
CA LYS A 359 -11.97 12.74 9.76
C LYS A 359 -10.73 13.06 8.93
N GLY A 360 -10.79 12.95 7.59
CA GLY A 360 -9.70 13.13 6.64
C GLY A 360 -8.32 12.61 7.05
N ILE A 361 -8.23 11.45 7.73
CA ILE A 361 -6.98 10.84 8.18
C ILE A 361 -6.42 9.97 7.05
N GLY A 362 -5.14 10.15 6.74
CA GLY A 362 -4.42 9.41 5.70
C GLY A 362 -4.19 10.21 4.43
N VAL A 363 -3.46 9.59 3.51
CA VAL A 363 -3.16 10.11 2.18
C VAL A 363 -4.23 9.64 1.19
N PHE A 364 -4.86 10.59 0.52
CA PHE A 364 -5.80 10.34 -0.57
C PHE A 364 -5.11 10.39 -1.93
N GLY A 365 -5.76 9.88 -2.98
CA GLY A 365 -5.15 9.81 -4.31
C GLY A 365 -4.77 11.18 -4.88
N ASN A 366 -5.56 12.22 -4.60
CA ASN A 366 -5.25 13.60 -4.93
C ASN A 366 -4.13 14.18 -4.05
N ASP A 367 -4.12 13.85 -2.75
CA ASP A 367 -3.07 14.27 -1.81
C ASP A 367 -1.68 13.79 -2.26
N ALA A 368 -1.58 12.55 -2.77
CA ALA A 368 -0.31 11.92 -3.17
C ALA A 368 0.42 12.73 -4.26
N LYS A 369 -0.35 13.28 -5.21
CA LYS A 369 0.17 14.14 -6.29
C LYS A 369 0.82 15.43 -5.77
N ASP A 370 0.30 15.98 -4.69
CA ASP A 370 0.75 17.25 -4.11
C ASP A 370 1.99 17.11 -3.21
N THR A 371 2.58 15.91 -3.13
CA THR A 371 3.79 15.65 -2.32
C THR A 371 5.09 15.87 -3.10
N ASN A 372 5.04 15.99 -4.43
CA ASN A 372 6.20 15.95 -5.32
C ASN A 372 7.06 14.67 -5.20
N ILE A 373 6.64 13.67 -4.41
CA ILE A 373 7.23 12.34 -4.41
C ILE A 373 6.82 11.67 -5.73
N PRO A 374 7.78 11.15 -6.53
CA PRO A 374 7.46 10.53 -7.81
C PRO A 374 6.45 9.39 -7.66
N VAL A 375 5.54 9.25 -8.62
CA VAL A 375 4.52 8.17 -8.64
C VAL A 375 5.14 6.79 -8.42
N GLU A 376 6.35 6.56 -8.94
CA GLU A 376 7.01 5.26 -8.83
C GLU A 376 7.40 4.89 -7.41
N VAL A 377 7.70 5.87 -6.57
CA VAL A 377 7.96 5.64 -5.14
C VAL A 377 6.67 5.19 -4.46
N TRP A 378 5.53 5.82 -4.79
CA TRP A 378 4.23 5.41 -4.26
C TRP A 378 3.85 4.00 -4.70
N ARG A 379 3.99 3.69 -5.99
CA ARG A 379 3.70 2.36 -6.53
C ARG A 379 4.58 1.31 -5.88
N TYR A 380 5.89 1.53 -5.83
CA TYR A 380 6.85 0.64 -5.18
C TYR A 380 6.50 0.38 -3.72
N TYR A 381 6.31 1.46 -2.94
CA TYR A 381 6.04 1.37 -1.51
C TYR A 381 4.75 0.59 -1.22
N LEU A 382 3.69 0.87 -1.96
CA LEU A 382 2.41 0.19 -1.78
C LEU A 382 2.50 -1.29 -2.17
N LEU A 383 3.25 -1.63 -3.22
CA LEU A 383 3.39 -3.00 -3.71
C LEU A 383 4.31 -3.85 -2.84
N THR A 384 5.41 -3.29 -2.31
CA THR A 384 6.27 -4.01 -1.35
C THR A 384 5.54 -4.24 -0.01
N ASN A 385 4.61 -3.35 0.33
CA ASN A 385 3.74 -3.47 1.50
C ASN A 385 2.31 -3.94 1.16
N ARG A 386 2.11 -4.62 0.02
CA ARG A 386 0.80 -5.11 -0.40
C ARG A 386 0.21 -6.06 0.67
N PRO A 387 -1.01 -5.81 1.18
CA PRO A 387 -1.62 -6.63 2.23
C PRO A 387 -2.19 -7.95 1.67
N GLU A 388 -1.33 -8.91 1.34
CA GLU A 388 -1.75 -10.19 0.71
C GLU A 388 -2.29 -11.23 1.71
N VAL A 389 -1.76 -11.24 2.93
CA VAL A 389 -2.05 -12.28 3.95
C VAL A 389 -2.67 -11.67 5.21
N SER A 390 -2.17 -10.52 5.63
CA SER A 390 -2.64 -9.77 6.80
C SER A 390 -2.72 -8.29 6.46
N ASP A 391 -3.42 -7.53 7.31
CA ASP A 391 -3.39 -6.08 7.24
C ASP A 391 -1.93 -5.57 7.28
N THR A 392 -1.64 -4.52 6.51
CA THR A 392 -0.33 -3.84 6.50
C THR A 392 -0.48 -2.40 6.94
N LEU A 393 0.64 -1.75 7.23
CA LEU A 393 0.66 -0.40 7.76
C LEU A 393 1.49 0.53 6.89
N PHE A 394 0.88 1.61 6.44
CA PHE A 394 1.59 2.74 5.86
C PHE A 394 2.21 3.58 6.99
N THR A 395 3.51 3.85 6.92
CA THR A 395 4.16 4.87 7.75
C THR A 395 5.13 5.70 6.92
N TRP A 396 5.23 7.00 7.22
CA TRP A 396 6.17 7.87 6.52
C TRP A 396 7.65 7.48 6.70
N PRO A 397 8.12 7.06 7.90
CA PRO A 397 9.49 6.57 8.07
C PRO A 397 9.78 5.31 7.26
N ASP A 398 8.83 4.37 7.14
CA ASP A 398 9.03 3.19 6.31
C ASP A 398 9.06 3.57 4.82
N LEU A 399 8.23 4.51 4.35
CA LEU A 399 8.31 5.02 2.98
C LEU A 399 9.69 5.64 2.68
N GLN A 400 10.21 6.44 3.61
CA GLN A 400 11.56 7.00 3.51
C GLN A 400 12.62 5.89 3.44
N ALA A 401 12.54 4.88 4.31
CA ALA A 401 13.49 3.77 4.33
C ALA A 401 13.47 2.99 3.01
N LYS A 402 12.28 2.71 2.45
CA LYS A 402 12.14 2.02 1.16
C LYS A 402 12.69 2.86 0.01
N LEU A 403 12.41 4.17 -0.01
CA LEU A 403 12.96 5.07 -1.02
C LEU A 403 14.48 5.18 -0.92
N ASN A 404 15.01 5.54 0.25
CA ASN A 404 16.43 5.84 0.40
C ASN A 404 17.30 4.58 0.33
N SER A 405 16.90 3.49 1.00
CA SER A 405 17.73 2.28 1.08
C SER A 405 17.56 1.34 -0.11
N GLU A 406 16.32 1.13 -0.58
CA GLU A 406 16.06 0.13 -1.63
C GLU A 406 16.04 0.75 -3.03
N LEU A 407 15.36 1.88 -3.22
CA LEU A 407 15.31 2.52 -4.53
C LEU A 407 16.58 3.32 -4.83
N LEU A 408 17.00 4.22 -3.95
CA LEU A 408 18.15 5.09 -4.19
C LEU A 408 19.48 4.33 -4.04
N ASN A 409 19.74 3.73 -2.87
CA ASN A 409 21.05 3.14 -2.54
C ASN A 409 21.32 1.77 -3.19
N ASN A 410 20.29 1.04 -3.62
CA ASN A 410 20.46 -0.24 -4.30
C ASN A 410 20.19 -0.13 -5.80
N LEU A 411 18.91 -0.02 -6.20
CA LEU A 411 18.51 -0.04 -7.62
C LEU A 411 19.08 1.15 -8.41
N GLY A 412 18.85 2.37 -7.94
CA GLY A 412 19.32 3.60 -8.56
C GLY A 412 20.84 3.68 -8.59
N ASN A 413 21.50 3.29 -7.50
CA ASN A 413 22.96 3.23 -7.43
C ASN A 413 23.56 2.24 -8.44
N PHE A 414 23.01 1.03 -8.58
CA PHE A 414 23.48 0.06 -9.58
C PHE A 414 23.42 0.66 -10.99
N ILE A 415 22.25 1.15 -11.38
CA ILE A 415 22.02 1.72 -12.73
C ILE A 415 22.94 2.92 -12.97
N ASN A 416 23.02 3.84 -12.00
CA ASN A 416 23.87 5.02 -12.14
C ASN A 416 25.35 4.64 -12.27
N ARG A 417 25.87 3.71 -11.47
CA ARG A 417 27.29 3.27 -11.55
C ARG A 417 27.63 2.72 -12.93
N VAL A 418 26.74 1.89 -13.50
CA VAL A 418 26.94 1.28 -14.82
C VAL A 418 26.91 2.36 -15.91
N LEU A 419 25.83 3.13 -15.98
CA LEU A 419 25.62 4.09 -17.07
C LEU A 419 26.61 5.26 -16.99
N SER A 420 26.88 5.79 -15.80
CA SER A 420 27.88 6.85 -15.61
C SER A 420 29.29 6.38 -15.96
N PHE A 421 29.64 5.11 -15.71
CA PHE A 421 30.93 4.58 -16.13
C PHE A 421 31.06 4.46 -17.65
N ILE A 422 30.02 3.99 -18.33
CA ILE A 422 29.98 3.93 -19.80
C ILE A 422 30.08 5.35 -20.39
N ALA A 423 29.39 6.32 -19.81
CA ALA A 423 29.34 7.70 -20.30
C ALA A 423 30.66 8.48 -20.15
N LYS A 424 31.55 8.07 -19.24
CA LYS A 424 32.87 8.71 -19.07
C LYS A 424 33.66 8.72 -20.39
N PRO A 425 34.47 9.77 -20.65
CA PRO A 425 35.24 9.88 -21.88
C PRO A 425 36.25 8.72 -22.03
N PRO A 426 36.68 8.40 -23.26
CA PRO A 426 37.73 7.42 -23.49
C PRO A 426 38.98 7.70 -22.64
N GLY A 427 39.55 6.66 -22.02
CA GLY A 427 40.63 6.78 -21.03
C GLY A 427 40.16 6.83 -19.58
N GLN A 428 38.87 7.08 -19.34
CA GLN A 428 38.21 6.97 -18.02
C GLN A 428 36.96 6.07 -18.04
N GLY A 429 36.48 5.72 -19.24
CA GLY A 429 35.32 4.88 -19.52
C GLY A 429 35.18 4.63 -21.03
N TYR A 430 33.96 4.46 -21.53
CA TYR A 430 33.72 4.00 -22.91
C TYR A 430 33.11 5.05 -23.86
N GLY A 431 33.11 6.33 -23.48
CA GLY A 431 32.66 7.42 -24.36
C GLY A 431 31.17 7.35 -24.73
N SER A 432 30.33 6.89 -23.80
CA SER A 432 28.88 6.64 -23.99
C SER A 432 28.55 5.52 -24.98
N VAL A 433 29.51 4.64 -25.30
CA VAL A 433 29.32 3.51 -26.21
C VAL A 433 29.49 2.21 -25.42
N ILE A 434 28.58 1.25 -25.62
CA ILE A 434 28.72 -0.11 -25.06
C ILE A 434 29.98 -0.75 -25.69
N PRO A 435 30.92 -1.27 -24.88
CA PRO A 435 32.16 -1.83 -25.43
C PRO A 435 31.87 -2.97 -26.39
N THR A 436 32.65 -3.05 -27.47
CA THR A 436 32.54 -4.11 -28.48
C THR A 436 33.25 -5.36 -27.97
N PRO A 437 32.64 -6.56 -28.06
CA PRO A 437 33.33 -7.82 -27.74
C PRO A 437 34.58 -7.98 -28.61
N SER A 438 35.66 -8.44 -28.00
CA SER A 438 36.89 -8.82 -28.71
C SER A 438 37.20 -10.30 -28.53
N ASP A 439 38.02 -10.88 -29.40
CA ASP A 439 38.51 -12.27 -29.25
C ASP A 439 39.37 -12.45 -27.98
N SER A 440 39.79 -11.35 -27.35
CA SER A 440 40.53 -11.35 -26.09
C SER A 440 39.62 -11.32 -24.86
N ASP A 441 38.32 -11.09 -25.03
CA ASP A 441 37.37 -11.10 -23.91
C ASP A 441 37.27 -12.53 -23.35
N PRO A 442 37.22 -12.71 -22.03
CA PRO A 442 37.03 -14.04 -21.45
C PRO A 442 35.65 -14.59 -21.84
N ASP A 443 35.57 -15.92 -22.01
CA ASP A 443 34.29 -16.58 -22.24
C ASP A 443 33.36 -16.35 -21.02
N PRO A 444 32.18 -15.74 -21.20
CA PRO A 444 31.23 -15.47 -20.11
C PRO A 444 30.87 -16.70 -19.27
N LEU A 445 30.89 -17.90 -19.87
CA LEU A 445 30.54 -19.16 -19.22
C LEU A 445 31.69 -19.77 -18.41
N THR A 446 32.91 -19.24 -18.56
CA THR A 446 34.09 -19.66 -17.80
C THR A 446 34.62 -18.57 -16.87
N HIS A 447 34.26 -17.31 -17.10
CA HIS A 447 34.56 -16.20 -16.19
C HIS A 447 33.72 -16.32 -14.90
N GLU A 448 34.33 -16.84 -13.83
CA GLU A 448 33.66 -17.22 -12.59
C GLU A 448 32.68 -16.17 -12.02
N PRO A 449 33.03 -14.87 -11.91
CA PRO A 449 32.06 -13.87 -11.44
C PRO A 449 30.82 -13.75 -12.35
N THR A 450 31.00 -13.84 -13.67
CA THR A 450 29.89 -13.73 -14.64
C THR A 450 29.03 -14.97 -14.63
N LYS A 451 29.66 -16.15 -14.62
CA LYS A 451 28.97 -17.45 -14.57
C LYS A 451 28.10 -17.58 -13.32
N LYS A 452 28.63 -17.20 -12.16
CA LYS A 452 27.92 -17.17 -10.88
C LYS A 452 26.70 -16.24 -10.95
N LEU A 453 26.90 -15.01 -11.44
CA LEU A 453 25.82 -14.03 -11.61
C LEU A 453 24.70 -14.58 -12.49
N VAL A 454 25.01 -15.12 -13.68
CA VAL A 454 24.01 -15.65 -14.61
C VAL A 454 23.16 -16.74 -13.97
N GLY A 455 23.77 -17.65 -13.22
CA GLY A 455 23.04 -18.68 -12.48
C GLY A 455 21.96 -18.08 -11.58
N SER A 456 22.33 -17.07 -10.79
CA SER A 456 21.40 -16.33 -9.92
C SER A 456 20.32 -15.59 -10.72
N ILE A 457 20.68 -14.94 -11.83
CA ILE A 457 19.74 -14.15 -12.65
C ILE A 457 18.69 -15.03 -13.31
N VAL A 458 19.09 -16.17 -13.90
CA VAL A 458 18.15 -17.12 -14.52
C VAL A 458 17.14 -17.60 -13.48
N GLN A 459 17.62 -17.99 -12.29
CA GLN A 459 16.75 -18.41 -11.19
C GLN A 459 15.80 -17.29 -10.75
N CYS A 460 16.27 -16.04 -10.65
CA CYS A 460 15.42 -14.89 -10.32
C CYS A 460 14.33 -14.68 -11.38
N VAL A 461 14.66 -14.76 -12.67
CA VAL A 461 13.68 -14.58 -13.76
C VAL A 461 12.62 -15.69 -13.74
N GLU A 462 13.02 -16.94 -13.54
CA GLU A 462 12.10 -18.07 -13.41
C GLU A 462 11.15 -17.88 -12.22
N GLN A 463 11.69 -17.54 -11.05
CA GLN A 463 10.90 -17.27 -9.84
C GLN A 463 9.97 -16.06 -9.99
N TYR A 464 10.42 -15.01 -10.67
CA TYR A 464 9.60 -13.85 -10.99
C TYR A 464 8.40 -14.27 -11.85
N VAL A 465 8.65 -15.00 -12.94
CA VAL A 465 7.60 -15.45 -13.86
C VAL A 465 6.60 -16.35 -13.11
N GLU A 466 7.09 -17.30 -12.32
CA GLU A 466 6.24 -18.18 -11.52
C GLU A 466 5.37 -17.40 -10.52
N ALA A 467 5.97 -16.46 -9.78
CA ALA A 467 5.26 -15.63 -8.82
C ALA A 467 4.17 -14.80 -9.51
N MET A 468 4.48 -14.19 -10.65
CA MET A 468 3.56 -13.33 -11.38
C MET A 468 2.41 -14.12 -12.03
N GLU A 469 2.67 -15.31 -12.59
CA GLU A 469 1.62 -16.23 -13.06
C GLU A 469 0.62 -16.61 -11.96
N LYS A 470 1.12 -16.78 -10.73
CA LYS A 470 0.32 -17.08 -9.53
C LYS A 470 -0.21 -15.83 -8.81
N VAL A 471 -0.06 -14.65 -9.42
CA VAL A 471 -0.50 -13.35 -8.89
C VAL A 471 0.10 -13.05 -7.48
N LYS A 472 1.32 -13.53 -7.22
CA LYS A 472 2.11 -13.24 -6.01
C LYS A 472 2.94 -11.98 -6.23
N LEU A 473 2.25 -10.84 -6.34
CA LEU A 473 2.82 -9.57 -6.80
C LEU A 473 3.95 -9.08 -5.90
N LYS A 474 3.81 -9.22 -4.57
CA LYS A 474 4.87 -8.83 -3.62
C LYS A 474 6.13 -9.66 -3.80
N GLN A 475 5.98 -10.98 -4.02
CA GLN A 475 7.12 -11.87 -4.27
C GLN A 475 7.77 -11.54 -5.61
N GLY A 476 6.98 -11.31 -6.67
CA GLY A 476 7.49 -10.88 -7.97
C GLY A 476 8.34 -9.61 -7.87
N LEU A 477 7.86 -8.57 -7.17
CA LEU A 477 8.62 -7.34 -6.95
C LEU A 477 9.94 -7.61 -6.22
N LYS A 478 9.89 -8.38 -5.12
CA LYS A 478 11.09 -8.72 -4.33
C LYS A 478 12.13 -9.45 -5.17
N THR A 479 11.71 -10.41 -5.98
CA THR A 479 12.59 -11.17 -6.88
C THR A 479 13.14 -10.31 -8.02
N ALA A 480 12.37 -9.37 -8.57
CA ALA A 480 12.91 -8.41 -9.55
C ALA A 480 13.97 -7.50 -8.91
N MET A 481 13.72 -7.01 -7.69
CA MET A 481 14.66 -6.14 -6.98
C MET A 481 15.97 -6.84 -6.60
N SER A 482 15.96 -8.16 -6.33
CA SER A 482 17.20 -8.89 -5.98
C SER A 482 18.22 -8.88 -7.11
N ILE A 483 17.79 -8.76 -8.38
CA ILE A 483 18.70 -8.62 -9.53
C ILE A 483 19.60 -7.38 -9.39
N SER A 484 19.08 -6.28 -8.83
CA SER A 484 19.90 -5.09 -8.58
C SER A 484 20.94 -5.29 -7.48
N THR A 485 20.61 -6.09 -6.45
CA THR A 485 21.53 -6.49 -5.40
C THR A 485 22.65 -7.37 -5.95
N GLU A 486 22.31 -8.38 -6.75
CA GLU A 486 23.27 -9.26 -7.44
C GLU A 486 24.18 -8.44 -8.37
N GLY A 487 23.61 -7.49 -9.12
CA GLY A 487 24.36 -6.57 -9.98
C GLY A 487 25.35 -5.68 -9.21
N ASN A 488 24.93 -5.12 -8.07
CA ASN A 488 25.82 -4.36 -7.19
C ASN A 488 26.97 -5.22 -6.64
N GLY A 489 26.66 -6.45 -6.22
CA GLY A 489 27.65 -7.43 -5.77
C GLY A 489 28.66 -7.78 -6.87
N TYR A 490 28.18 -8.04 -8.09
CA TYR A 490 29.00 -8.34 -9.26
C TYR A 490 29.97 -7.20 -9.62
N LEU A 491 29.51 -5.94 -9.61
CA LEU A 491 30.37 -4.79 -9.83
C LEU A 491 31.46 -4.66 -8.74
N GLN A 492 31.13 -5.01 -7.50
CA GLN A 492 32.07 -4.94 -6.39
C GLN A 492 33.11 -6.06 -6.43
N GLU A 493 32.67 -7.31 -6.68
CA GLU A 493 33.53 -8.50 -6.78
C GLU A 493 34.50 -8.39 -7.97
N SER A 494 34.02 -7.90 -9.12
CA SER A 494 34.83 -7.69 -10.32
C SER A 494 35.83 -6.54 -10.22
N GLN A 495 35.63 -5.58 -9.31
CA GLN A 495 36.44 -4.36 -9.23
C GLN A 495 36.63 -3.68 -10.60
N PHE A 496 35.54 -3.52 -11.36
CA PHE A 496 35.57 -3.10 -12.77
C PHE A 496 36.40 -1.84 -13.07
N TRP A 497 36.51 -0.92 -12.10
CA TRP A 497 37.31 0.31 -12.20
C TRP A 497 38.83 0.03 -12.23
N LYS A 498 39.29 -1.06 -11.62
CA LYS A 498 40.67 -1.54 -11.73
C LYS A 498 40.85 -2.32 -13.02
N LEU A 499 39.92 -3.22 -13.35
CA LEU A 499 39.95 -3.98 -14.60
C LEU A 499 40.06 -3.06 -15.81
N TYR A 500 39.36 -1.92 -15.84
CA TYR A 500 39.49 -0.97 -16.96
C TYR A 500 40.93 -0.51 -17.24
N LYS A 501 41.79 -0.46 -16.22
CA LYS A 501 43.20 -0.05 -16.33
C LYS A 501 44.14 -1.24 -16.57
N GLU A 502 43.81 -2.40 -16.00
CA GLU A 502 44.71 -3.55 -15.92
C GLU A 502 44.35 -4.66 -16.93
N ASP A 503 43.06 -4.86 -17.20
CA ASP A 503 42.49 -5.91 -18.06
C ASP A 503 41.18 -5.40 -18.71
N GLN A 504 41.34 -4.65 -19.81
CA GLN A 504 40.22 -4.10 -20.57
C GLN A 504 39.27 -5.16 -21.14
N PRO A 505 39.74 -6.30 -21.69
CA PRO A 505 38.85 -7.37 -22.14
C PRO A 505 37.91 -7.90 -21.05
N SER A 506 38.40 -8.15 -19.83
CA SER A 506 37.52 -8.55 -18.71
C SER A 506 36.57 -7.43 -18.29
N CYS A 507 37.03 -6.18 -18.29
CA CYS A 507 36.17 -5.02 -18.02
C CYS A 507 35.04 -4.87 -19.06
N SER A 508 35.33 -5.12 -20.33
CA SER A 508 34.35 -5.12 -21.43
C SER A 508 33.21 -6.09 -21.13
N LEU A 509 33.53 -7.35 -20.79
CA LEU A 509 32.54 -8.35 -20.43
C LEU A 509 31.68 -7.90 -19.24
N VAL A 510 32.31 -7.40 -18.17
CA VAL A 510 31.62 -6.97 -16.94
C VAL A 510 30.64 -5.85 -17.22
N ILE A 511 31.03 -4.86 -18.03
CA ILE A 511 30.20 -3.70 -18.33
C ILE A 511 29.08 -4.04 -19.32
N ARG A 512 29.33 -4.88 -20.34
CA ARG A 512 28.27 -5.39 -21.23
C ARG A 512 27.22 -6.16 -20.44
N THR A 513 27.66 -7.07 -19.57
CA THR A 513 26.81 -7.85 -18.68
C THR A 513 25.96 -6.93 -17.80
N SER A 514 26.59 -5.97 -17.13
CA SER A 514 25.90 -5.06 -16.21
C SER A 514 24.90 -4.16 -16.93
N ALA A 515 25.22 -3.66 -18.12
CA ALA A 515 24.33 -2.84 -18.92
C ALA A 515 23.12 -3.65 -19.43
N GLY A 516 23.31 -4.92 -19.80
CA GLY A 516 22.21 -5.83 -20.08
C GLY A 516 21.30 -6.07 -18.89
N LEU A 517 21.84 -6.16 -17.67
CA LEU A 517 21.03 -6.25 -16.45
C LEU A 517 20.24 -4.98 -16.16
N VAL A 518 20.77 -3.79 -16.47
CA VAL A 518 20.01 -2.53 -16.38
C VAL A 518 18.78 -2.57 -17.28
N TYR A 519 18.93 -3.06 -18.52
CA TYR A 519 17.80 -3.26 -19.43
C TYR A 519 16.80 -4.29 -18.90
N LEU A 520 17.28 -5.45 -18.43
CA LEU A 520 16.44 -6.51 -17.87
C LEU A 520 15.62 -6.00 -16.66
N LEU A 521 16.25 -5.25 -15.75
CA LEU A 521 15.58 -4.62 -14.61
C LEU A 521 14.48 -3.66 -15.06
N ALA A 522 14.74 -2.81 -16.06
CA ALA A 522 13.72 -1.91 -16.60
C ALA A 522 12.50 -2.71 -17.10
N CYS A 523 12.72 -3.86 -17.73
CA CYS A 523 11.63 -4.69 -18.24
C CYS A 523 10.85 -5.39 -17.13
N LEU A 524 11.52 -6.03 -16.18
CA LEU A 524 10.89 -6.76 -15.07
C LEU A 524 10.18 -5.83 -14.09
N LEU A 525 10.65 -4.59 -13.96
CA LEU A 525 10.04 -3.58 -13.10
C LEU A 525 8.97 -2.76 -13.81
N GLU A 526 8.78 -2.84 -15.14
CA GLU A 526 7.73 -2.08 -15.84
C GLU A 526 6.32 -2.28 -15.27
N PRO A 527 5.91 -3.51 -14.87
CA PRO A 527 4.60 -3.71 -14.27
C PRO A 527 4.42 -2.95 -12.95
N PHE A 528 5.51 -2.78 -12.21
CA PHE A 528 5.53 -2.18 -10.87
C PHE A 528 5.78 -0.69 -10.94
N MET A 529 6.75 -0.28 -11.75
CA MET A 529 7.23 1.07 -11.87
C MET A 529 7.41 1.57 -13.34
N PRO A 530 6.31 1.78 -14.09
CA PRO A 530 6.37 1.99 -15.55
C PRO A 530 7.15 3.23 -16.01
N SER A 531 7.02 4.36 -15.32
CA SER A 531 7.73 5.60 -15.65
C SER A 531 9.22 5.52 -15.32
N PHE A 532 9.59 4.74 -14.29
CA PHE A 532 10.98 4.43 -13.99
C PHE A 532 11.59 3.61 -15.13
N SER A 533 10.89 2.56 -15.58
CA SER A 533 11.33 1.74 -16.70
C SER A 533 11.52 2.57 -17.97
N LEU A 534 10.59 3.47 -18.26
CA LEU A 534 10.69 4.39 -19.40
C LEU A 534 11.93 5.31 -19.29
N GLU A 535 12.20 5.88 -18.11
CA GLU A 535 13.37 6.74 -17.91
C GLU A 535 14.68 5.95 -18.04
N VAL A 536 14.75 4.72 -17.52
CA VAL A 536 15.93 3.85 -17.70
C VAL A 536 16.14 3.52 -19.17
N LEU A 537 15.08 3.17 -19.92
CA LEU A 537 15.16 2.91 -21.36
C LEU A 537 15.61 4.14 -22.14
N LYS A 538 15.16 5.34 -21.74
CA LYS A 538 15.63 6.61 -22.32
C LYS A 538 17.11 6.86 -22.04
N GLN A 539 17.60 6.60 -20.83
CA GLN A 539 19.04 6.69 -20.52
C GLN A 539 19.86 5.63 -21.26
N LEU A 540 19.29 4.44 -21.51
CA LEU A 540 19.88 3.44 -22.39
C LEU A 540 19.74 3.78 -23.88
N ASN A 541 18.98 4.82 -24.26
CA ASN A 541 18.68 5.18 -25.65
C ASN A 541 18.00 4.03 -26.45
N PHE A 542 17.04 3.34 -25.82
CA PHE A 542 16.14 2.41 -26.50
C PHE A 542 14.82 3.10 -26.86
N PRO A 543 14.22 2.78 -28.03
CA PRO A 543 12.88 3.24 -28.34
C PRO A 543 11.89 2.69 -27.30
N PRO A 544 10.92 3.50 -26.81
CA PRO A 544 9.83 3.02 -25.97
C PRO A 544 8.98 1.94 -26.65
N GLU A 545 9.01 1.93 -27.99
CA GLU A 545 8.26 1.02 -28.87
C GLU A 545 8.90 -0.36 -29.04
N THR A 546 10.08 -0.60 -28.44
CA THR A 546 10.75 -1.89 -28.44
C THR A 546 10.54 -2.58 -27.08
N PRO A 547 9.33 -3.04 -26.72
CA PRO A 547 9.17 -3.75 -25.45
C PRO A 547 9.96 -5.05 -25.51
N PHE A 548 10.76 -5.30 -24.49
CA PHE A 548 11.18 -6.65 -24.17
C PHE A 548 9.92 -7.45 -23.87
N SER A 549 9.65 -8.50 -24.66
CA SER A 549 8.65 -9.47 -24.28
C SER A 549 9.25 -10.35 -23.18
N LEU A 550 8.41 -10.93 -22.34
CA LEU A 550 8.78 -12.03 -21.44
C LEU A 550 8.28 -13.36 -22.04
N GLU A 551 8.31 -13.44 -23.36
CA GLU A 551 8.14 -14.67 -24.12
C GLU A 551 9.36 -15.59 -23.96
N LYS A 552 9.19 -16.87 -24.28
CA LYS A 552 10.20 -17.91 -24.03
C LYS A 552 11.59 -17.53 -24.56
N GLY A 553 11.67 -17.00 -25.79
CA GLY A 553 12.93 -16.60 -26.41
C GLY A 553 13.60 -15.39 -25.73
N ASP A 554 12.83 -14.50 -25.12
CA ASP A 554 13.38 -13.36 -24.36
C ASP A 554 13.78 -13.74 -22.94
N ILE A 555 13.09 -14.70 -22.31
CA ILE A 555 13.55 -15.30 -21.04
C ILE A 555 14.92 -15.96 -21.25
N ASP A 556 15.12 -16.68 -22.35
CA ASP A 556 16.41 -17.27 -22.68
C ASP A 556 17.51 -16.21 -22.86
N ARG A 557 17.17 -14.98 -23.30
CA ARG A 557 18.13 -13.86 -23.38
C ARG A 557 18.60 -13.37 -22.01
N ALA A 558 17.82 -13.56 -20.94
CA ALA A 558 18.26 -13.22 -19.58
C ALA A 558 19.46 -14.07 -19.12
N SER A 559 19.70 -15.24 -19.73
CA SER A 559 20.90 -16.06 -19.49
C SER A 559 22.16 -15.51 -20.17
N ARG A 560 22.01 -14.54 -21.08
CA ARG A 560 23.10 -13.90 -21.83
C ARG A 560 23.00 -12.38 -21.76
N PRO A 561 23.06 -11.79 -20.55
CA PRO A 561 22.91 -10.35 -20.37
C PRO A 561 23.92 -9.52 -21.19
N TRP A 562 25.13 -10.04 -21.43
CA TRP A 562 26.15 -9.36 -22.26
C TRP A 562 25.78 -9.22 -23.75
N ASP A 563 24.77 -9.94 -24.25
CA ASP A 563 24.29 -9.90 -25.64
C ASP A 563 22.97 -9.12 -25.78
N ILE A 564 22.39 -8.63 -24.68
CA ILE A 564 21.11 -7.91 -24.72
C ILE A 564 21.24 -6.59 -25.47
N LEU A 565 22.30 -5.84 -25.19
CA LEU A 565 22.62 -4.57 -25.83
C LEU A 565 23.57 -4.81 -27.01
N PRO A 566 23.27 -4.28 -28.22
CA PRO A 566 24.14 -4.51 -29.36
C PRO A 566 25.50 -3.85 -29.15
N ALA A 567 26.55 -4.49 -29.67
CA ALA A 567 27.90 -3.92 -29.66
C ALA A 567 27.94 -2.58 -30.40
N GLY A 568 28.67 -1.60 -29.85
CA GLY A 568 28.73 -0.25 -30.42
C GLY A 568 27.47 0.59 -30.19
N HIS A 569 26.48 0.09 -29.44
CA HIS A 569 25.30 0.85 -29.06
C HIS A 569 25.68 2.10 -28.25
N LYS A 570 25.11 3.25 -28.61
CA LYS A 570 25.36 4.51 -27.91
C LYS A 570 24.23 4.78 -26.92
N ILE A 571 24.56 4.83 -25.63
CA ILE A 571 23.61 5.17 -24.57
C ILE A 571 23.26 6.66 -24.59
N GLY A 572 22.17 7.01 -23.90
CA GLY A 572 21.77 8.39 -23.64
C GLY A 572 22.58 9.01 -22.51
N THR A 573 22.05 10.09 -21.93
CA THR A 573 22.68 10.79 -20.81
C THR A 573 22.27 10.13 -19.49
N PRO A 574 23.21 9.62 -18.68
CA PRO A 574 22.89 9.09 -17.35
C PRO A 574 22.46 10.19 -16.40
N GLU A 575 21.39 9.95 -15.65
CA GLU A 575 20.87 10.88 -14.63
C GLU A 575 20.41 10.13 -13.37
N PRO A 576 20.51 10.72 -12.17
CA PRO A 576 19.96 10.12 -10.95
C PRO A 576 18.45 9.88 -11.06
N LEU A 577 18.03 8.63 -10.85
CA LEU A 577 16.63 8.19 -11.00
C LEU A 577 15.77 8.51 -9.77
N PHE A 578 16.38 8.60 -8.60
CA PHE A 578 15.70 8.86 -7.34
C PHE A 578 16.38 10.01 -6.59
N LYS A 579 15.60 10.69 -5.76
CA LYS A 579 16.09 11.71 -4.83
C LYS A 579 15.86 11.22 -3.41
N GLU A 580 16.81 11.52 -2.54
CA GLU A 580 16.69 11.24 -1.11
C GLU A 580 15.49 12.00 -0.54
N LEU A 581 14.70 11.32 0.29
CA LEU A 581 13.67 11.94 1.11
C LEU A 581 14.23 12.21 2.50
N LYS A 582 14.24 13.48 2.92
CA LYS A 582 14.87 13.91 4.17
C LYS A 582 13.92 13.82 5.36
N ASP A 583 14.49 13.76 6.56
CA ASP A 583 13.73 13.65 7.82
C ASP A 583 12.75 14.82 8.04
N ASP A 584 13.12 16.03 7.62
CA ASP A 584 12.25 17.21 7.71
C ASP A 584 11.07 17.14 6.74
N GLU A 585 11.26 16.59 5.54
CA GLU A 585 10.18 16.31 4.59
C GLU A 585 9.23 15.22 5.11
N VAL A 586 9.77 14.16 5.71
CA VAL A 586 9.01 13.09 6.36
C VAL A 586 8.12 13.64 7.47
N GLU A 587 8.68 14.44 8.38
CA GLU A 587 7.93 15.01 9.50
C GLU A 587 6.89 16.04 9.00
N PHE A 588 7.23 16.81 7.98
CA PHE A 588 6.29 17.71 7.30
C PHE A 588 5.10 16.94 6.74
N PHE A 589 5.32 15.88 5.96
CA PHE A 589 4.22 15.10 5.39
C PHE A 589 3.42 14.37 6.46
N ARG A 590 4.09 13.78 7.45
CA ARG A 590 3.42 13.13 8.59
C ARG A 590 2.47 14.09 9.28
N THR A 591 2.91 15.33 9.53
CA THR A 591 2.08 16.38 10.15
C THR A 591 0.98 16.87 9.21
N LYS A 592 1.30 17.10 7.93
CA LYS A 592 0.36 17.55 6.89
C LYS A 592 -0.79 16.55 6.73
N PHE A 593 -0.49 15.26 6.80
CA PHE A 593 -1.46 14.18 6.62
C PHE A 593 -1.95 13.58 7.95
N ALA A 594 -1.64 14.23 9.08
CA ALA A 594 -2.25 13.98 10.38
C ALA A 594 -3.50 14.87 10.57
N GLY A 595 -4.51 14.35 11.28
CA GLY A 595 -5.78 15.08 11.46
C GLY A 595 -6.64 15.15 10.19
N SER A 596 -7.67 16.01 10.18
CA SER A 596 -8.69 16.02 9.12
C SER A 596 -8.40 16.91 7.93
N GLN A 597 -8.94 16.56 6.76
CA GLN A 597 -8.81 17.36 5.53
C GLN A 597 -9.39 18.76 5.69
N ALA A 598 -10.44 18.94 6.49
CA ALA A 598 -10.97 20.26 6.83
C ALA A 598 -9.95 21.07 7.65
N ASP A 599 -9.31 20.45 8.66
CA ASP A 599 -8.23 21.08 9.42
C ASP A 599 -7.01 21.39 8.55
N ARG A 600 -6.73 20.56 7.53
CA ARG A 600 -5.65 20.77 6.56
C ARG A 600 -5.92 21.97 5.67
N ILE A 601 -7.13 22.14 5.15
CA ILE A 601 -7.51 23.30 4.33
C ILE A 601 -7.36 24.57 5.15
N VAL A 602 -7.89 24.61 6.37
CA VAL A 602 -7.76 25.77 7.26
C VAL A 602 -6.29 26.06 7.60
N ARG A 603 -5.46 25.04 7.85
CA ARG A 603 -4.02 25.22 8.08
C ARG A 603 -3.29 25.69 6.84
N ALA A 604 -3.59 25.12 5.67
CA ALA A 604 -2.97 25.48 4.41
C ALA A 604 -3.36 26.91 3.99
N GLU A 605 -4.61 27.32 4.21
CA GLU A 605 -5.06 28.70 4.04
C GLU A 605 -4.35 29.63 5.01
N ALA A 606 -4.24 29.28 6.30
CA ALA A 606 -3.50 30.07 7.28
C ALA A 606 -1.99 30.14 7.01
N GLU A 607 -1.37 29.09 6.46
CA GLU A 607 0.03 29.06 6.04
C GLU A 607 0.25 29.87 4.75
N ALA A 608 -0.66 29.77 3.78
CA ALA A 608 -0.65 30.58 2.57
C ALA A 608 -0.85 32.07 2.88
N GLU A 609 -1.73 32.42 3.82
CA GLU A 609 -1.89 33.78 4.34
C GLU A 609 -0.62 34.27 5.03
N LYS A 610 0.00 33.46 5.90
CA LYS A 610 1.29 33.78 6.53
C LYS A 610 2.42 33.97 5.53
N MET A 611 2.50 33.13 4.49
CA MET A 611 3.48 33.28 3.41
C MET A 611 3.22 34.53 2.58
N ALA A 612 1.96 34.81 2.24
CA ALA A 612 1.57 36.04 1.53
C ALA A 612 1.87 37.30 2.36
N GLU A 613 1.73 37.23 3.68
CA GLU A 613 2.04 38.31 4.61
C GLU A 613 3.55 38.50 4.81
N GLN A 614 4.33 37.41 4.79
CA GLN A 614 5.80 37.46 4.74
C GLN A 614 6.31 38.04 3.42
N LEU A 615 5.70 37.70 2.28
CA LEU A 615 6.00 38.27 0.95
C LEU A 615 5.61 39.74 0.83
N LYS A 616 4.57 40.20 1.54
CA LYS A 616 4.24 41.63 1.68
C LYS A 616 5.28 42.39 2.51
N LYS A 617 5.85 41.76 3.54
CA LYS A 617 6.93 42.35 4.35
C LYS A 617 8.28 42.45 3.61
N THR A 618 8.50 41.67 2.54
CA THR A 618 9.73 41.73 1.74
C THR A 618 9.72 42.79 0.62
N LYS A 619 8.63 43.53 0.42
CA LYS A 619 8.50 44.58 -0.63
C LYS A 619 8.57 46.03 -0.12
N VAL A 620 8.96 46.28 1.13
CA VAL A 620 9.19 47.65 1.64
C VAL A 620 10.52 47.71 2.40
N SER A 621 11.62 47.81 1.66
CA SER A 621 12.79 48.62 2.07
C SER A 621 13.83 48.66 0.94
N GLU A 622 13.63 49.57 -0.02
CA GLU A 622 14.75 50.12 -0.80
C GLU A 622 14.96 51.61 -0.49
N SER A 623 16.22 51.91 -0.20
CA SER A 623 16.92 53.20 -0.28
C SER A 623 16.80 54.19 0.91
N SER A 624 17.86 54.23 1.72
CA SER A 624 18.81 55.37 1.75
C SER A 624 20.01 55.05 2.65
N GLY A 625 21.21 55.07 2.06
CA GLY A 625 22.46 54.66 2.73
C GLY A 625 23.34 55.82 3.22
N LYS A 626 24.35 55.48 4.02
CA LYS A 626 25.75 55.95 3.86
C LYS A 626 26.75 55.28 4.83
N LYS A 627 27.72 54.60 4.18
CA LYS A 627 29.20 54.56 4.37
C LYS A 627 29.88 54.14 5.70
N GLN A 628 30.67 53.06 5.52
CA GLN A 628 32.09 52.83 5.91
C GLN A 628 32.41 52.61 7.41
N GLN A 629 33.27 51.69 7.84
CA GLN A 629 34.55 51.23 7.28
C GLN A 629 35.07 49.96 8.04
N ASN A 630 35.82 49.08 7.35
CA ASN A 630 36.99 48.27 7.78
C ASN A 630 36.98 47.47 9.11
N LYS A 631 37.47 46.23 9.25
CA LYS A 631 38.64 45.56 8.65
C LYS A 631 38.63 44.06 9.04
N LYS A 632 39.11 43.17 8.17
CA LYS A 632 39.51 41.77 8.48
C LYS A 632 40.75 41.77 9.41
N PRO A 633 41.13 40.60 9.98
CA PRO A 633 42.09 39.79 9.23
C PRO A 633 41.70 38.31 9.14
N ALA A 634 42.11 37.72 8.03
CA ALA A 634 42.22 36.28 7.85
C ALA A 634 43.54 35.79 8.47
N SER A 635 43.57 34.54 8.93
CA SER A 635 44.77 33.72 8.91
C SER A 635 44.44 32.33 8.38
N GLU A 636 45.34 31.81 7.56
CA GLU A 636 45.23 30.62 6.73
C GLU A 636 45.72 29.34 7.44
N ALA A 637 45.19 28.22 6.94
CA ALA A 637 45.83 26.91 6.75
C ALA A 637 46.25 26.07 7.98
N LYS A 638 45.56 24.93 8.16
CA LYS A 638 46.12 23.61 7.79
C LYS A 638 45.10 22.49 7.90
N ALA A 639 45.20 21.57 6.94
CA ALA A 639 44.53 20.30 6.91
C ALA A 639 44.81 19.45 8.17
N ARG A 640 43.73 18.95 8.78
CA ARG A 640 43.69 17.62 9.38
C ARG A 640 42.24 17.15 9.35
N ALA A 641 41.98 16.05 8.68
CA ALA A 641 40.74 15.30 8.86
C ALA A 641 40.63 14.95 10.35
N THR A 642 39.61 15.47 11.02
CA THR A 642 39.12 14.93 12.28
C THR A 642 37.75 14.39 11.97
N ALA A 643 37.62 13.06 12.07
CA ALA A 643 36.35 12.37 12.15
C ALA A 643 35.43 13.13 13.12
N GLU A 644 34.14 13.21 12.80
CA GLU A 644 33.13 13.57 13.78
C GLU A 644 33.36 12.69 15.03
N PRO A 645 33.32 13.25 16.25
CA PRO A 645 33.52 12.45 17.44
C PRO A 645 32.46 11.35 17.48
N GLU A 646 32.91 10.10 17.46
CA GLU A 646 32.07 8.91 17.54
C GLU A 646 31.14 9.05 18.75
N ILE A 647 29.83 8.87 18.55
CA ILE A 647 28.85 8.95 19.62
C ILE A 647 29.16 7.82 20.61
N SER A 648 29.53 8.18 21.85
CA SER A 648 29.89 7.20 22.89
C SER A 648 28.67 6.70 23.66
N ILE A 649 28.65 5.39 23.96
CA ILE A 649 27.65 4.71 24.80
C ILE A 649 27.63 5.25 26.24
N ALA A 650 28.75 5.82 26.70
CA ALA A 650 28.87 6.46 28.02
C ALA A 650 27.90 7.64 28.22
N ARG A 651 27.27 8.13 27.14
CA ARG A 651 26.24 9.18 27.21
C ARG A 651 24.87 8.66 27.65
N LEU A 652 24.64 7.34 27.63
CA LEU A 652 23.42 6.72 28.13
C LEU A 652 23.46 6.58 29.65
N ASP A 653 22.33 6.87 30.29
CA ASP A 653 22.12 6.63 31.73
C ASP A 653 21.33 5.34 31.91
N ILE A 654 22.03 4.20 31.85
CA ILE A 654 21.44 2.89 32.10
C ILE A 654 21.66 2.55 33.58
N ARG A 655 20.58 2.27 34.31
CA ARG A 655 20.62 1.95 35.75
C ARG A 655 19.93 0.63 36.06
N VAL A 656 20.29 0.04 37.18
CA VAL A 656 19.57 -1.08 37.79
C VAL A 656 18.27 -0.56 38.40
N GLY A 657 17.13 -0.91 37.81
CA GLY A 657 15.80 -0.57 38.31
C GLY A 657 15.11 -1.75 38.99
N LEU A 658 14.35 -1.50 40.06
CA LEU A 658 13.47 -2.49 40.70
C LEU A 658 12.02 -2.19 40.36
N ILE A 659 11.33 -3.13 39.70
CA ILE A 659 9.90 -3.02 39.41
C ILE A 659 9.12 -3.22 40.72
N THR A 660 8.57 -2.12 41.26
CA THR A 660 7.80 -2.11 42.51
C THR A 660 6.31 -2.37 42.28
N SER A 661 5.79 -2.08 41.09
CA SER A 661 4.47 -2.52 40.65
C SER A 661 4.41 -2.59 39.13
N ALA A 662 3.61 -3.52 38.60
CA ALA A 662 3.28 -3.59 37.18
C ALA A 662 1.79 -3.92 37.01
N GLN A 663 1.11 -3.18 36.13
CA GLN A 663 -0.30 -3.41 35.80
C GLN A 663 -0.56 -3.21 34.32
N LYS A 664 -1.59 -3.86 33.77
CA LYS A 664 -1.99 -3.64 32.38
C LYS A 664 -2.48 -2.20 32.19
N HIS A 665 -2.13 -1.60 31.07
CA HIS A 665 -2.57 -0.27 30.72
C HIS A 665 -4.10 -0.25 30.54
N PRO A 666 -4.83 0.73 31.12
CA PRO A 666 -6.31 0.74 31.11
C PRO A 666 -6.91 0.80 29.70
N ASP A 667 -6.25 1.55 28.80
CA ASP A 667 -6.72 1.78 27.43
C ASP A 667 -5.88 1.07 26.34
N ALA A 668 -5.06 0.07 26.70
CA ALA A 668 -4.20 -0.63 25.74
C ALA A 668 -3.84 -2.08 26.12
N ASP A 669 -4.29 -3.04 25.32
CA ASP A 669 -4.12 -4.48 25.57
C ASP A 669 -2.67 -4.99 25.46
N SER A 670 -1.78 -4.19 24.87
CA SER A 670 -0.38 -4.58 24.64
C SER A 670 0.62 -3.89 25.57
N LEU A 671 0.17 -3.01 26.47
CA LEU A 671 1.05 -2.18 27.30
C LEU A 671 0.93 -2.50 28.79
N TYR A 672 2.07 -2.53 29.48
CA TYR A 672 2.13 -2.43 30.94
C TYR A 672 2.39 -0.98 31.35
N VAL A 673 2.00 -0.67 32.58
CA VAL A 673 2.38 0.53 33.32
C VAL A 673 3.12 0.05 34.56
N GLU A 674 4.41 0.34 34.62
CA GLU A 674 5.32 -0.07 35.69
C GLU A 674 5.74 1.12 36.55
N GLU A 675 5.84 0.90 37.86
CA GLU A 675 6.51 1.82 38.78
C GLU A 675 7.87 1.24 39.14
N ILE A 676 8.95 1.89 38.66
CA ILE A 676 10.31 1.35 38.77
C ILE A 676 11.17 2.27 39.64
N ASP A 677 11.72 1.73 40.73
CA ASP A 677 12.71 2.40 41.56
C ASP A 677 14.08 2.33 40.88
N VAL A 678 14.63 3.48 40.52
CA VAL A 678 15.95 3.65 39.88
C VAL A 678 16.95 4.37 40.79
N GLY A 679 16.72 4.33 42.11
CA GLY A 679 17.60 4.88 43.15
C GLY A 679 17.55 6.40 43.31
N GLU A 680 16.47 7.04 42.86
CA GLU A 680 16.28 8.50 42.93
C GLU A 680 15.39 8.95 44.11
N GLY A 681 14.98 8.00 44.97
CA GLY A 681 14.08 8.26 46.11
C GLY A 681 12.59 8.32 45.74
N GLN A 682 12.25 8.31 44.45
CA GLN A 682 10.90 8.11 43.92
C GLN A 682 10.93 7.10 42.77
N THR A 683 9.82 6.38 42.56
CA THR A 683 9.66 5.52 41.39
C THR A 683 9.40 6.35 40.15
N ARG A 684 9.83 5.83 39.00
CA ARG A 684 9.47 6.35 37.68
C ARG A 684 8.36 5.50 37.08
N THR A 685 7.34 6.16 36.55
CA THR A 685 6.33 5.50 35.71
C THR A 685 6.95 5.15 34.36
N VAL A 686 6.93 3.88 33.99
CA VAL A 686 7.36 3.36 32.69
C VAL A 686 6.18 2.70 32.00
N VAL A 687 6.12 2.79 30.67
CA VAL A 687 5.10 2.12 29.86
C VAL A 687 5.81 1.22 28.84
N SER A 688 5.67 -0.09 28.99
CA SER A 688 6.35 -1.07 28.14
C SER A 688 5.39 -1.91 27.28
N GLY A 689 5.86 -2.40 26.13
CA GLY A 689 5.11 -3.29 25.23
C GLY A 689 5.16 -4.78 25.59
N LEU A 690 5.35 -5.13 26.86
CA LEU A 690 5.74 -6.48 27.27
C LEU A 690 4.57 -7.44 27.54
N VAL A 691 3.31 -6.99 27.45
CA VAL A 691 2.11 -7.79 27.81
C VAL A 691 2.01 -9.12 27.06
N LYS A 692 2.43 -9.16 25.79
CA LYS A 692 2.37 -10.35 24.95
C LYS A 692 3.47 -11.36 25.24
N TYR A 693 4.49 -10.96 25.98
CA TYR A 693 5.75 -11.70 26.11
C TYR A 693 6.02 -12.15 27.55
N ILE A 694 5.69 -11.30 28.53
CA ILE A 694 6.00 -11.53 29.93
C ILE A 694 4.71 -11.41 30.76
N PRO A 695 4.30 -12.47 31.47
CA PRO A 695 3.18 -12.41 32.41
C PRO A 695 3.41 -11.35 33.49
N VAL A 696 2.36 -10.68 33.95
CA VAL A 696 2.47 -9.56 34.92
C VAL A 696 3.07 -10.03 36.25
N GLU A 697 2.82 -11.28 36.61
CA GLU A 697 3.33 -11.95 37.81
C GLU A 697 4.86 -12.10 37.76
N GLU A 698 5.43 -12.21 36.57
CA GLU A 698 6.88 -12.31 36.34
C GLU A 698 7.56 -10.95 36.22
N MET A 699 6.81 -9.85 36.20
CA MET A 699 7.34 -8.48 36.18
C MET A 699 7.59 -7.95 37.60
N GLN A 700 6.77 -8.38 38.56
CA GLN A 700 6.74 -7.84 39.91
C GLN A 700 8.02 -8.18 40.71
N ASN A 701 8.55 -7.20 41.45
CA ASN A 701 9.74 -7.35 42.32
C ASN A 701 11.01 -7.81 41.58
N ARG A 702 11.11 -7.49 40.29
CA ARG A 702 12.21 -7.90 39.42
C ARG A 702 13.19 -6.75 39.21
N LYS A 703 14.49 -7.05 39.25
CA LYS A 703 15.54 -6.09 38.87
C LYS A 703 15.77 -6.15 37.36
N VAL A 704 15.84 -4.99 36.71
CA VAL A 704 15.97 -4.84 35.25
C VAL A 704 16.91 -3.70 34.92
N CYS A 705 17.49 -3.70 33.71
CA CYS A 705 18.24 -2.55 33.21
C CYS A 705 17.29 -1.50 32.61
N VAL A 706 17.43 -0.25 33.02
CA VAL A 706 16.52 0.86 32.68
C VAL A 706 17.29 2.04 32.11
N LEU A 707 16.92 2.51 30.93
CA LEU A 707 17.45 3.73 30.34
C LEU A 707 16.69 4.96 30.86
N CYS A 708 17.38 5.82 31.61
CA CYS A 708 16.79 6.87 32.43
C CYS A 708 16.89 8.28 31.83
N ASN A 709 17.74 8.52 30.84
CA ASN A 709 17.95 9.85 30.28
C ASN A 709 17.30 10.06 28.89
N LEU A 710 16.32 9.23 28.50
CA LEU A 710 15.47 9.53 27.36
C LEU A 710 14.47 10.65 27.69
N LYS A 711 14.10 11.44 26.68
CA LYS A 711 13.00 12.40 26.83
C LYS A 711 11.70 11.63 27.09
N PRO A 712 10.92 11.96 28.14
CA PRO A 712 9.67 11.26 28.44
C PRO A 712 8.68 11.26 27.26
N ALA A 713 8.04 10.12 27.03
CA ALA A 713 7.10 9.91 25.92
C ALA A 713 5.70 9.58 26.44
N THR A 714 4.66 10.16 25.84
CA THR A 714 3.27 9.84 26.18
C THR A 714 2.78 8.67 25.34
N MET A 715 2.45 7.57 25.98
CA MET A 715 1.92 6.36 25.37
C MET A 715 0.49 6.16 25.86
N ARG A 716 -0.48 6.28 24.95
CA ARG A 716 -1.92 6.07 25.24
C ARG A 716 -2.44 6.89 26.44
N GLY A 717 -1.88 8.08 26.66
CA GLY A 717 -2.29 9.02 27.71
C GLY A 717 -1.42 8.98 28.98
N ILE A 718 -0.58 7.95 29.16
CA ILE A 718 0.34 7.84 30.30
C ILE A 718 1.76 8.22 29.86
N LYS A 719 2.45 9.01 30.67
CA LYS A 719 3.80 9.52 30.36
C LYS A 719 4.85 8.53 30.89
N SER A 720 5.53 7.83 29.97
CA SER A 720 6.70 6.99 30.29
C SER A 720 7.92 7.87 30.54
N GLN A 721 8.53 7.76 31.72
CA GLN A 721 9.64 8.59 32.19
C GLN A 721 11.01 7.91 32.03
N ALA A 722 11.02 6.64 31.64
CA ALA A 722 12.21 5.86 31.34
C ALA A 722 11.82 4.72 30.37
N MET A 723 12.78 3.85 30.04
CA MET A 723 12.56 2.68 29.18
C MET A 723 13.24 1.46 29.79
N VAL A 724 12.51 0.36 29.91
CA VAL A 724 13.07 -0.94 30.31
C VAL A 724 13.74 -1.59 29.11
N LEU A 725 14.98 -2.07 29.28
CA LEU A 725 15.72 -2.74 28.23
C LEU A 725 15.34 -4.23 28.14
N ALA A 726 15.01 -4.68 26.93
CA ALA A 726 14.67 -6.07 26.65
C ALA A 726 15.36 -6.57 25.37
N ALA A 727 15.81 -7.82 25.39
CA ALA A 727 16.33 -8.50 24.21
C ALA A 727 15.19 -9.14 23.42
N SER A 728 15.27 -9.08 22.09
CA SER A 728 14.33 -9.72 21.18
C SER A 728 15.06 -10.53 20.12
N ASN A 729 14.52 -11.71 19.79
CA ASN A 729 15.02 -12.54 18.70
C ASN A 729 14.67 -11.94 17.32
N SER A 730 15.28 -12.47 16.25
CA SER A 730 15.23 -11.91 14.90
C SER A 730 13.83 -11.84 14.27
N ASP A 731 12.90 -12.68 14.69
CA ASP A 731 11.51 -12.70 14.22
C ASP A 731 10.52 -12.03 15.21
N HIS A 732 11.03 -11.43 16.30
CA HIS A 732 10.27 -10.76 17.35
C HIS A 732 9.18 -11.62 18.04
N THR A 733 9.31 -12.95 17.96
CA THR A 733 8.38 -13.89 18.61
C THR A 733 8.68 -14.07 20.11
N LYS A 734 9.92 -13.80 20.52
CA LYS A 734 10.38 -13.90 21.91
C LYS A 734 11.04 -12.60 22.37
N VAL A 735 10.70 -12.17 23.58
CA VAL A 735 11.27 -10.98 24.24
C VAL A 735 11.59 -11.34 25.69
N GLU A 736 12.78 -10.97 26.16
CA GLU A 736 13.27 -11.22 27.53
C GLU A 736 13.84 -9.94 28.12
N LEU A 737 13.63 -9.70 29.42
CA LEU A 737 14.22 -8.56 30.12
C LEU A 737 15.74 -8.71 30.22
N VAL A 738 16.46 -7.60 30.13
CA VAL A 738 17.89 -7.56 30.47
C VAL A 738 18.03 -7.42 31.99
N GLU A 739 18.51 -8.48 32.63
CA GLU A 739 18.56 -8.59 34.09
C GLU A 739 19.97 -8.36 34.63
N PRO A 740 20.14 -7.50 35.64
CA PRO A 740 21.40 -7.41 36.37
C PRO A 740 21.51 -8.55 37.40
N PRO A 741 22.73 -8.83 37.92
CA PRO A 741 22.93 -9.80 38.98
C PRO A 741 22.04 -9.51 40.21
N LYS A 742 21.56 -10.55 40.89
CA LYS A 742 20.65 -10.40 42.05
C LYS A 742 21.19 -9.49 43.16
N SER A 743 22.51 -9.50 43.36
CA SER A 743 23.23 -8.69 44.35
C SER A 743 23.54 -7.25 43.90
N ALA A 744 23.24 -6.86 42.65
CA ALA A 744 23.43 -5.50 42.15
C ALA A 744 22.56 -4.50 42.92
N GLN A 745 23.07 -3.30 43.19
CA GLN A 745 22.34 -2.30 43.98
C GLN A 745 21.33 -1.55 43.10
N VAL A 746 20.14 -1.25 43.64
CA VAL A 746 19.13 -0.46 42.91
C VAL A 746 19.65 0.97 42.73
N GLY A 747 19.52 1.51 41.51
CA GLY A 747 20.04 2.80 41.09
C GLY A 747 21.51 2.81 40.70
N GLU A 748 22.22 1.68 40.86
CA GLU A 748 23.58 1.57 40.36
C GLU A 748 23.60 1.70 38.83
N ARG A 749 24.60 2.45 38.33
CA ARG A 749 24.81 2.62 36.89
C ARG A 749 25.39 1.35 36.28
N VAL A 750 24.81 0.91 35.18
CA VAL A 750 25.36 -0.14 34.32
C VAL A 750 26.47 0.48 33.47
N THR A 751 27.67 -0.08 33.55
CA THR A 751 28.86 0.37 32.81
C THR A 751 29.22 -0.63 31.73
N ILE A 752 29.99 -0.18 30.75
CA ILE A 752 30.51 -1.02 29.67
C ILE A 752 32.03 -0.79 29.65
N PRO A 753 32.85 -1.78 30.03
CA PRO A 753 34.30 -1.60 30.16
C PRO A 753 34.95 -1.00 28.91
N GLY A 754 35.77 0.04 29.07
CA GLY A 754 36.41 0.74 27.95
C GLY A 754 35.61 1.91 27.38
N PHE A 755 34.41 2.19 27.90
CA PHE A 755 33.62 3.38 27.59
C PHE A 755 33.39 4.23 28.85
N ASP A 756 34.43 4.95 29.25
CA ASP A 756 34.37 5.87 30.39
C ASP A 756 33.71 7.21 30.00
N GLY A 757 32.87 7.75 30.90
CA GLY A 757 32.25 9.06 30.72
C GLY A 757 30.99 9.25 31.55
N GLU A 758 30.55 10.50 31.68
CA GLU A 758 29.30 10.86 32.36
C GLU A 758 28.11 10.83 31.40
N PRO A 759 26.92 10.40 31.86
CA PRO A 759 25.74 10.37 31.02
C PRO A 759 25.25 11.81 30.73
N ASP A 760 24.56 12.00 29.61
CA ASP A 760 23.83 13.25 29.40
C ASP A 760 22.67 13.34 30.42
N ASP A 761 22.36 14.53 30.97
CA ASP A 761 21.20 14.71 31.86
C ASP A 761 19.89 14.27 31.20
N ILE A 762 19.69 14.69 29.94
CA ILE A 762 18.63 14.24 29.03
C ILE A 762 19.21 14.18 27.62
N LEU A 763 19.06 13.04 26.96
CA LEU A 763 19.49 12.85 25.57
C LEU A 763 18.72 13.79 24.64
N ASN A 764 19.46 14.53 23.82
CA ASN A 764 18.87 15.39 22.80
C ASN A 764 18.30 14.54 21.66
N PRO A 765 16.97 14.50 21.42
CA PRO A 765 16.37 13.66 20.38
C PRO A 765 16.88 13.99 18.97
N LYS A 766 17.32 15.24 18.73
CA LYS A 766 17.89 15.66 17.43
C LYS A 766 19.25 15.05 17.14
N LYS A 767 19.98 14.61 18.17
CA LYS A 767 21.32 14.00 18.02
C LYS A 767 21.25 12.48 17.80
N LYS A 768 20.06 11.87 17.84
CA LYS A 768 19.82 10.43 17.62
C LYS A 768 20.78 9.51 18.39
N VAL A 769 21.13 9.88 19.63
CA VAL A 769 22.19 9.22 20.41
C VAL A 769 21.82 7.77 20.71
N TRP A 770 20.61 7.54 21.23
CA TRP A 770 20.09 6.19 21.47
C TRP A 770 19.99 5.39 20.17
N GLU A 771 19.45 5.98 19.11
CA GLU A 771 19.21 5.29 17.85
C GLU A 771 20.50 4.88 17.14
N THR A 772 21.57 5.67 17.32
CA THR A 772 22.90 5.35 16.80
C THR A 772 23.56 4.23 17.59
N LEU A 773 23.35 4.18 18.91
CA LEU A 773 24.02 3.23 19.80
C LEU A 773 23.29 1.89 19.89
N GLN A 774 21.96 1.88 19.79
CA GLN A 774 21.14 0.67 19.94
C GLN A 774 21.43 -0.40 18.88
N VAL A 775 21.94 -0.02 17.70
CA VAL A 775 22.21 -0.97 16.61
C VAL A 775 23.32 -1.96 16.96
N ASP A 776 24.20 -1.58 17.89
CA ASP A 776 25.31 -2.40 18.37
C ASP A 776 24.97 -3.10 19.70
N LEU A 777 23.75 -2.89 20.24
CA LEU A 777 23.27 -3.54 21.46
C LEU A 777 22.65 -4.90 21.15
N HIS A 778 23.24 -5.96 21.69
CA HIS A 778 22.81 -7.33 21.42
C HIS A 778 23.15 -8.27 22.57
N THR A 779 22.61 -9.49 22.54
CA THR A 779 23.00 -10.58 23.45
C THR A 779 24.02 -11.50 22.79
N ASN A 780 25.06 -11.90 23.50
CA ASN A 780 26.08 -12.81 22.96
C ASN A 780 25.68 -14.29 23.13
N THR A 781 26.57 -15.21 22.74
CA THR A 781 26.34 -16.67 22.86
C THR A 781 26.28 -17.18 24.30
N GLU A 782 26.77 -16.39 25.27
CA GLU A 782 26.75 -16.68 26.70
C GLU A 782 25.55 -16.05 27.41
N LEU A 783 24.57 -15.54 26.64
CA LEU A 783 23.36 -14.87 27.14
C LEU A 783 23.64 -13.56 27.90
N VAL A 784 24.79 -12.94 27.66
CA VAL A 784 25.20 -11.67 28.25
C VAL A 784 24.76 -10.52 27.34
N ALA A 785 24.23 -9.45 27.92
CA ALA A 785 23.92 -8.22 27.22
C ALA A 785 25.20 -7.43 26.92
N CYS A 786 25.39 -7.02 25.67
CA CYS A 786 26.62 -6.42 25.18
C CYS A 786 26.35 -5.17 24.33
N TYR A 787 27.33 -4.27 24.30
CA TYR A 787 27.49 -3.23 23.30
C TYR A 787 28.81 -3.47 22.55
N LYS A 788 28.78 -3.64 21.23
CA LYS A 788 29.97 -4.00 20.43
C LYS A 788 30.78 -5.17 21.05
N ASP A 789 30.06 -6.22 21.45
CA ASP A 789 30.58 -7.44 22.11
C ASP A 789 31.17 -7.24 23.51
N ILE A 790 31.06 -6.02 24.09
CA ILE A 790 31.53 -5.73 25.44
C ILE A 790 30.35 -5.81 26.44
N PRO A 791 30.46 -6.60 27.52
CA PRO A 791 29.37 -6.81 28.47
C PRO A 791 28.88 -5.56 29.19
N PHE A 792 27.58 -5.55 29.48
CA PHE A 792 26.96 -4.68 30.47
C PHE A 792 27.37 -5.17 31.86
N THR A 793 28.03 -4.33 32.64
CA THR A 793 28.57 -4.67 33.96
C THR A 793 27.98 -3.80 35.06
N THR A 794 27.79 -4.44 36.21
CA THR A 794 27.53 -3.82 37.51
C THR A 794 28.65 -4.23 38.48
N SER A 795 28.70 -3.64 39.67
CA SER A 795 29.56 -4.02 40.78
C SER A 795 29.40 -5.49 41.19
N ALA A 796 28.25 -6.10 40.88
CA ALA A 796 27.90 -7.47 41.21
C ALA A 796 28.13 -8.47 40.06
N GLY A 797 28.56 -8.02 38.87
CA GLY A 797 28.77 -8.86 37.69
C GLY A 797 28.03 -8.38 36.44
N VAL A 798 27.95 -9.26 35.43
CA VAL A 798 27.38 -8.96 34.11
C VAL A 798 25.85 -9.04 34.07
N CYS A 799 25.22 -8.24 33.22
CA CYS A 799 23.78 -8.32 32.94
C CYS A 799 23.48 -9.39 31.89
N THR A 800 22.44 -10.19 32.10
CA THR A 800 22.13 -11.38 31.30
C THR A 800 20.66 -11.41 30.86
N VAL A 801 20.37 -12.27 29.90
CA VAL A 801 19.01 -12.70 29.52
C VAL A 801 18.84 -14.20 29.76
N SER A 802 17.61 -14.72 29.72
CA SER A 802 17.35 -16.11 30.08
C SER A 802 17.70 -17.12 28.99
N SER A 803 17.54 -16.78 27.70
CA SER A 803 17.79 -17.72 26.61
C SER A 803 17.98 -17.14 25.20
N ILE A 804 17.79 -15.83 24.98
CA ILE A 804 17.99 -15.23 23.66
C ILE A 804 19.49 -15.02 23.38
N THR A 805 20.04 -15.72 22.38
CA THR A 805 21.38 -15.50 21.83
C THR A 805 21.30 -14.68 20.53
N GLY A 806 22.22 -13.73 20.34
CA GLY A 806 22.26 -12.87 19.14
C GLY A 806 21.03 -11.96 18.97
N GLY A 807 20.26 -11.72 20.04
CA GLY A 807 19.06 -10.90 19.98
C GLY A 807 19.39 -9.41 20.09
N SER A 808 18.65 -8.56 19.40
CA SER A 808 18.80 -7.10 19.53
C SER A 808 18.20 -6.62 20.85
N ILE A 809 18.91 -5.77 21.58
CA ILE A 809 18.42 -5.16 22.83
C ILE A 809 17.81 -3.79 22.51
N ARG A 810 16.60 -3.53 23.00
CA ARG A 810 15.86 -2.29 22.78
C ARG A 810 15.12 -1.82 24.01
#